data_AF-A0A663DPT9-F1
#
_entry.id   AF-A0A663DPT9-F1
#
_cell.length_a   1.000
_cell.length_b   1.000
_cell.length_c   1.000
_cell.angle_alpha   90.00
_cell.angle_beta   90.00
_cell.angle_gamma   90.00
#
_symmetry.space_group_name_H-M   'P 1'
#
loop_
_entity.id
_entity.type
_entity.pdbx_description
1 polymer ?
#
loop_
_entity_poly.entity_id
_entity_poly.type
_entity_poly.pdbx_seq_one_letter_code
_entity_poly.pdbx_strand_id
1 'polypeptide(L)'
;TRSVCALPRGGEGSNGVTLLTIHMLLFPGIQLRPYQIEGVNWLVQCYEVQHGCILGDEMGLGKTCQTISLLLYLAKKITNKERFLILCPLSVLSNWKEELERFAPGLSFVTYIGNKEERPKLQQNLKEQSHFHALLTTYEGSNAVLCLFSFNWAALVVDEAHRLKNQSSLLYKTLSEFSVGFSLLLTGTPIQNSLQELYSLLSLIEPDIFPREQVKEFVEYYQAIEKESEPAKELHNLLQPFLLRRVKSEVAAELPKKVEVVLYHGMSALQRKYYKAILMKDLDAFESETGRKVTLQNVLIQLRKCVAHPYLFNGVEPEPFEIGDHIVEASGKLCLLDKLLSFLYAGGHRVLLFSQMTQLLDILQDYMDYRGYSYERLDGSVRGEERHLAIKNFGQQPIFIFLLSTRAGGVGMNLTAADTVIFTDSDFNPQNDLQAIARAHRIGQHKPVKIIRLIGRDTIEEIIYRRAASKLRLTNAIVEGGQFALGAPKPQGAAELQALLTGLREQSTRRKHLLSPEELEARRKKRQEAAAKRARLMEEKAAAKAEAEHKKKMAWWEANHYTSTCLPSEESDSEEEFEEDEAGLNMDLDYKDADLNCIKYVMGDVTHPKAEEEDAIIVHCLDDSGRWGRGGLFTALEARSDQPRKIYEMAGKMKDLELGGTLLFPIDDKKSRKKGQDLLALIVAQHRDRSNNLSGIKLSALEKGLKKIYLAAKKRNATVHLPRIGYATKGFNWYGTERLIRKYLATRGIPTLIYYFPRNKGFSSASQPYSSSMTASKP
;
A
#
# COMPACT_ATOMS: atom_id res chain seq x y z
N THR A 1 17.24 55.74 -37.73
CA THR A 1 17.47 55.61 -39.18
C THR A 1 18.71 54.75 -39.41
N ARG A 2 18.53 53.44 -39.55
CA ARG A 2 19.60 52.51 -39.93
C ARG A 2 19.14 51.74 -41.17
N SER A 3 20.01 51.82 -42.16
CA SER A 3 19.79 51.50 -43.55
C SER A 3 19.64 50.01 -43.82
N VAL A 4 18.77 49.74 -44.80
CA VAL A 4 18.60 48.50 -45.55
C VAL A 4 19.91 48.15 -46.26
N CYS A 5 20.36 46.89 -46.15
CA CYS A 5 21.27 46.29 -47.13
C CYS A 5 21.07 44.76 -47.20
N ALA A 6 20.48 44.36 -48.33
CA ALA A 6 20.67 43.14 -49.13
C ALA A 6 20.76 41.74 -48.47
N LEU A 7 19.75 40.93 -48.80
CA LEU A 7 19.76 39.46 -48.83
C LEU A 7 20.93 38.91 -49.69
N PRO A 8 21.66 37.88 -49.23
CA PRO A 8 22.27 36.90 -50.13
C PRO A 8 21.23 35.81 -50.43
N ARG A 9 20.92 35.64 -51.71
CA ARG A 9 20.19 34.47 -52.23
C ARG A 9 21.12 33.26 -52.20
N GLY A 10 20.58 32.12 -51.78
CA GLY A 10 21.20 30.79 -51.93
C GLY A 10 21.72 30.19 -50.63
N GLY A 11 20.82 29.95 -49.66
CA GLY A 11 21.13 29.17 -48.46
C GLY A 11 20.30 27.89 -48.43
N GLU A 12 20.89 26.79 -48.89
CA GLU A 12 20.52 25.45 -48.40
C GLU A 12 21.01 25.36 -46.95
N GLY A 13 20.15 25.69 -46.01
CA GLY A 13 20.54 25.73 -44.60
C GLY A 13 19.45 26.29 -43.71
N SER A 14 18.45 25.48 -43.38
CA SER A 14 17.74 25.62 -42.12
C SER A 14 17.04 24.31 -41.68
N ASN A 15 17.46 23.86 -40.50
CA ASN A 15 16.64 23.28 -39.43
C ASN A 15 16.13 21.85 -39.57
N GLY A 16 17.06 20.89 -39.68
CA GLY A 16 16.86 19.54 -39.16
C GLY A 16 17.86 19.28 -38.05
N VAL A 17 17.41 19.06 -36.81
CA VAL A 17 18.26 18.57 -35.72
C VAL A 17 18.88 17.24 -36.17
N THR A 18 20.16 17.24 -36.53
CA THR A 18 20.80 16.06 -37.14
C THR A 18 20.91 14.91 -36.13
N LEU A 19 20.51 13.71 -36.58
CA LEU A 19 20.69 12.40 -35.94
C LEU A 19 22.06 12.22 -35.25
N LEU A 20 23.11 12.80 -35.85
CA LEU A 20 24.50 12.75 -35.41
C LEU A 20 24.73 13.39 -34.03
N THR A 21 24.00 14.45 -33.67
CA THR A 21 24.23 15.17 -32.42
C THR A 21 23.79 14.33 -31.22
N ILE A 22 22.63 13.65 -31.30
CA ILE A 22 22.12 12.79 -30.22
C ILE A 22 22.96 11.53 -30.08
N HIS A 23 23.43 10.97 -31.19
CA HIS A 23 24.27 9.77 -31.19
C HIS A 23 25.67 10.02 -30.58
N MET A 24 26.22 11.23 -30.71
CA MET A 24 27.47 11.64 -30.04
C MET A 24 27.28 12.03 -28.56
N LEU A 25 26.03 12.23 -28.11
CA LEU A 25 25.71 12.66 -26.74
C LEU A 25 25.62 11.49 -25.75
N LEU A 26 25.25 10.32 -26.24
CA LEU A 26 25.22 9.09 -25.44
C LEU A 26 26.63 8.51 -25.32
N PHE A 27 26.90 7.79 -24.23
CA PHE A 27 28.18 7.13 -24.00
C PHE A 27 28.57 6.25 -25.22
N PRO A 28 29.85 6.25 -25.66
CA PRO A 28 30.26 5.50 -26.84
C PRO A 28 29.93 4.01 -26.68
N GLY A 29 28.98 3.53 -27.50
CA GLY A 29 28.50 2.14 -27.50
C GLY A 29 26.98 1.96 -27.36
N ILE A 30 26.22 3.01 -27.05
CA ILE A 30 24.76 2.94 -26.94
C ILE A 30 24.10 3.49 -28.20
N GLN A 31 23.40 2.63 -28.95
CA GLN A 31 22.62 3.02 -30.13
C GLN A 31 21.13 3.06 -29.81
N LEU A 32 20.49 4.20 -30.10
CA LEU A 32 19.04 4.33 -30.06
C LEU A 32 18.41 3.67 -31.29
N ARG A 33 17.26 3.03 -31.12
CA ARG A 33 16.49 2.48 -32.24
C ARG A 33 15.86 3.61 -33.08
N PRO A 34 15.56 3.39 -34.38
CA PRO A 34 15.02 4.44 -35.25
C PRO A 34 13.77 5.13 -34.68
N TYR A 35 12.80 4.36 -34.19
CA TYR A 35 11.61 4.93 -33.55
C TYR A 35 11.96 5.73 -32.29
N GLN A 36 12.96 5.31 -31.50
CA GLN A 36 13.35 6.07 -30.30
C GLN A 36 13.91 7.44 -30.68
N ILE A 37 14.66 7.52 -31.77
CA ILE A 37 15.19 8.78 -32.31
C ILE A 37 14.05 9.70 -32.74
N GLU A 38 13.07 9.19 -33.49
CA GLU A 38 11.86 9.95 -33.86
C GLU A 38 11.10 10.45 -32.63
N GLY A 39 11.00 9.63 -31.59
CA GLY A 39 10.36 10.01 -30.34
C GLY A 39 11.11 11.12 -29.59
N VAL A 40 12.44 11.05 -29.54
CA VAL A 40 13.26 12.11 -28.94
C VAL A 40 13.16 13.40 -29.74
N ASN A 41 13.16 13.34 -31.07
CA ASN A 41 12.99 14.53 -31.92
C ASN A 41 11.63 15.20 -31.68
N TRP A 42 10.56 14.41 -31.56
CA TRP A 42 9.24 14.92 -31.22
C TRP A 42 9.22 15.60 -29.84
N LEU A 43 9.84 14.98 -28.82
CA LEU A 43 9.97 15.58 -27.49
C LEU A 43 10.75 16.91 -27.50
N VAL A 44 11.81 16.99 -28.31
CA VAL A 44 12.59 18.23 -28.49
C VAL A 44 11.72 19.32 -29.14
N GLN A 45 10.90 18.96 -30.13
CA GLN A 45 9.99 19.89 -30.78
C GLN A 45 8.93 20.43 -29.80
N CYS A 46 8.35 19.58 -28.95
CA CYS A 46 7.43 20.02 -27.89
C CYS A 46 8.11 21.03 -26.94
N TYR A 47 9.36 20.76 -26.55
CA TYR A 47 10.13 21.68 -25.72
C TYR A 47 10.40 23.03 -26.42
N GLU A 48 10.74 23.03 -27.70
CA GLU A 48 10.98 24.28 -28.45
C GLU A 48 9.71 25.13 -28.61
N VAL A 49 8.55 24.49 -28.68
CA VAL A 49 7.22 25.16 -28.70
C VAL A 49 6.76 25.58 -27.29
N GLN A 50 7.45 25.13 -26.22
CA GLN A 50 7.10 25.36 -24.82
C GLN A 50 5.71 24.80 -24.44
N HIS A 51 5.39 23.64 -25.01
CA HIS A 51 4.20 22.87 -24.66
C HIS A 51 4.65 21.57 -23.96
N GLY A 52 4.02 21.16 -22.86
CA GLY A 52 4.34 19.89 -22.20
C GLY A 52 3.92 18.66 -23.04
N CYS A 53 4.11 17.43 -22.56
CA CYS A 53 3.84 16.26 -23.41
C CYS A 53 3.54 14.97 -22.64
N ILE A 54 2.83 14.06 -23.29
CA ILE A 54 2.56 12.70 -22.82
C ILE A 54 3.26 11.71 -23.76
N LEU A 55 4.25 10.99 -23.23
CA LEU A 55 4.83 9.84 -23.91
C LEU A 55 4.03 8.58 -23.54
N GLY A 56 3.06 8.27 -24.40
CA GLY A 56 2.08 7.20 -24.30
C GLY A 56 2.49 5.87 -24.94
N ASP A 57 3.75 5.71 -25.35
CA ASP A 57 4.29 4.50 -25.97
C ASP A 57 3.98 3.23 -25.17
N GLU A 58 3.73 2.13 -25.89
CA GLU A 58 3.52 0.83 -25.28
C GLU A 58 4.68 0.46 -24.33
N MET A 59 4.31 -0.15 -23.20
CA MET A 59 5.26 -0.57 -22.18
C MET A 59 6.35 -1.48 -22.74
N GLY A 60 7.60 -1.12 -22.50
CA GLY A 60 8.76 -1.89 -22.95
C GLY A 60 9.47 -1.33 -24.19
N LEU A 61 8.94 -0.27 -24.82
CA LEU A 61 9.59 0.42 -25.95
C LEU A 61 10.75 1.36 -25.54
N GLY A 62 11.08 1.44 -24.25
CA GLY A 62 12.21 2.24 -23.76
C GLY A 62 11.89 3.72 -23.58
N LYS A 63 10.76 4.05 -22.93
CA LYS A 63 10.39 5.43 -22.57
C LYS A 63 11.48 6.11 -21.73
N THR A 64 11.98 5.42 -20.71
CA THR A 64 13.07 5.90 -19.84
C THR A 64 14.31 6.31 -20.64
N CYS A 65 14.74 5.50 -21.61
CA CYS A 65 15.86 5.82 -22.49
C CYS A 65 15.60 7.06 -23.37
N GLN A 66 14.39 7.20 -23.93
CA GLN A 66 14.01 8.41 -24.68
C GLN A 66 14.03 9.66 -23.79
N THR A 67 13.52 9.55 -22.56
CA THR A 67 13.51 10.63 -21.59
C THR A 67 14.91 11.04 -21.15
N ILE A 68 15.80 10.08 -20.86
CA ILE A 68 17.20 10.38 -20.49
C ILE A 68 17.91 11.09 -21.65
N SER A 69 17.66 10.67 -22.89
CA SER A 69 18.22 11.32 -24.09
C SER A 69 17.75 12.78 -24.22
N LEU A 70 16.46 13.05 -23.93
CA LEU A 70 15.94 14.41 -23.86
C LEU A 70 16.62 15.23 -22.76
N LEU A 71 16.76 14.68 -21.55
CA LEU A 71 17.41 15.38 -20.43
C LEU A 71 18.87 15.73 -20.73
N LEU A 72 19.61 14.84 -21.40
CA LEU A 72 20.98 15.11 -21.86
C LEU A 72 21.04 16.24 -22.89
N TYR A 73 20.08 16.29 -23.82
CA TYR A 73 19.97 17.39 -24.78
C TYR A 73 19.68 18.73 -24.08
N LEU A 74 18.74 18.73 -23.13
CA LEU A 74 18.36 19.90 -22.35
C LEU A 74 19.51 20.39 -21.45
N ALA A 75 20.26 19.47 -20.82
CA ALA A 75 21.38 19.80 -19.95
C ALA A 75 22.48 20.61 -20.65
N LYS A 76 22.61 20.49 -21.98
CA LYS A 76 23.55 21.31 -22.77
C LYS A 76 23.04 22.71 -23.11
N LYS A 77 21.72 22.91 -23.17
CA LYS A 77 21.10 24.20 -23.51
C LYS A 77 20.79 25.03 -22.26
N ILE A 78 20.52 24.38 -21.15
CA ILE A 78 20.08 25.00 -19.90
C ILE A 78 21.26 25.61 -19.14
N THR A 79 21.02 26.74 -18.49
CA THR A 79 22.01 27.37 -17.60
C THR A 79 22.18 26.57 -16.30
N ASN A 80 23.36 26.61 -15.68
CA ASN A 80 23.71 25.88 -14.43
C ASN A 80 22.77 26.10 -13.21
N LYS A 81 21.74 26.95 -13.32
CA LYS A 81 20.79 27.24 -12.24
C LYS A 81 19.50 26.42 -12.31
N GLU A 82 19.11 25.92 -13.48
CA GLU A 82 17.85 25.18 -13.62
C GLU A 82 18.08 23.68 -13.48
N ARG A 83 17.12 22.99 -12.87
CA ARG A 83 17.25 21.57 -12.48
C ARG A 83 16.11 20.73 -13.02
N PHE A 84 16.32 19.43 -13.10
CA PHE A 84 15.32 18.45 -13.52
C PHE A 84 14.74 17.71 -12.32
N LEU A 85 13.41 17.58 -12.26
CA LEU A 85 12.72 16.78 -11.26
C LEU A 85 12.18 15.51 -11.90
N ILE A 86 12.59 14.34 -11.41
CA ILE A 86 12.10 13.04 -11.87
C ILE A 86 11.31 12.38 -10.75
N LEU A 87 10.01 12.18 -10.99
CA LEU A 87 9.09 11.50 -10.11
C LEU A 87 8.80 10.10 -10.63
N CYS A 88 9.07 9.08 -9.81
CA CYS A 88 8.80 7.69 -10.17
C CYS A 88 8.23 6.88 -8.99
N PRO A 89 7.54 5.75 -9.23
CA PRO A 89 7.18 4.83 -8.15
C PRO A 89 8.43 4.23 -7.50
N LEU A 90 8.34 3.93 -6.19
CA LEU A 90 9.44 3.36 -5.40
C LEU A 90 10.04 2.08 -6.04
N SER A 91 9.22 1.27 -6.72
CA SER A 91 9.64 0.03 -7.37
C SER A 91 10.49 0.23 -8.63
N VAL A 92 10.41 1.38 -9.30
CA VAL A 92 11.13 1.66 -10.55
C VAL A 92 12.39 2.49 -10.29
N LEU A 93 12.55 2.98 -9.07
CA LEU A 93 13.60 3.94 -8.74
C LEU A 93 15.00 3.36 -8.95
N SER A 94 15.24 2.12 -8.55
CA SER A 94 16.51 1.43 -8.79
C SER A 94 16.81 1.31 -10.28
N ASN A 95 15.81 0.96 -11.10
CA ASN A 95 15.94 0.92 -12.55
C ASN A 95 16.27 2.30 -13.13
N TRP A 96 15.64 3.38 -12.65
CA TRP A 96 15.98 4.75 -13.05
C TRP A 96 17.42 5.12 -12.68
N LYS A 97 17.89 4.73 -11.50
CA LYS A 97 19.28 4.95 -11.06
C LYS A 97 20.28 4.24 -11.98
N GLU A 98 20.06 2.94 -12.23
CA GLU A 98 20.93 2.15 -13.11
C GLU A 98 20.92 2.67 -14.54
N GLU A 99 19.76 3.08 -15.07
CA GLU A 99 19.66 3.65 -16.41
C GLU A 99 20.34 5.03 -16.49
N LEU A 100 20.20 5.90 -15.48
CA LEU A 100 20.90 7.18 -15.44
C LEU A 100 22.43 7.00 -15.41
N GLU A 101 22.93 6.08 -14.58
CA GLU A 101 24.36 5.76 -14.50
C GLU A 101 24.89 5.18 -15.82
N ARG A 102 24.08 4.37 -16.51
CA ARG A 102 24.46 3.73 -17.78
C ARG A 102 24.39 4.68 -18.99
N PHE A 103 23.31 5.42 -19.14
CA PHE A 103 23.03 6.23 -20.32
C PHE A 103 23.58 7.67 -20.20
N ALA A 104 23.71 8.19 -18.97
CA ALA A 104 24.07 9.58 -18.70
C ALA A 104 25.13 9.71 -17.58
N PRO A 105 26.32 9.08 -17.69
CA PRO A 105 27.34 9.12 -16.64
C PRO A 105 27.88 10.54 -16.36
N GLY A 106 27.72 11.49 -17.30
CA GLY A 106 28.10 12.89 -17.11
C GLY A 106 27.06 13.76 -16.40
N LEU A 107 25.85 13.24 -16.12
CA LEU A 107 24.77 13.97 -15.46
C LEU A 107 24.82 13.70 -13.95
N SER A 108 25.14 14.71 -13.14
CA SER A 108 25.05 14.56 -11.68
C SER A 108 23.58 14.52 -11.24
N PHE A 109 23.18 13.42 -10.59
CA PHE A 109 21.84 13.25 -10.05
C PHE A 109 21.88 12.90 -8.56
N VAL A 110 20.88 13.37 -7.81
CA VAL A 110 20.71 13.07 -6.39
C VAL A 110 19.43 12.28 -6.19
N THR A 111 19.48 11.26 -5.33
CA THR A 111 18.32 10.45 -4.99
C THR A 111 17.75 10.91 -3.66
N TYR A 112 16.51 11.39 -3.65
CA TYR A 112 15.82 11.82 -2.44
C TYR A 112 14.96 10.69 -1.87
N ILE A 113 15.60 9.82 -1.09
CA ILE A 113 14.94 8.75 -0.34
C ILE A 113 15.60 8.69 1.03
N GLY A 114 14.79 8.52 2.06
CA GLY A 114 15.30 8.27 3.40
C GLY A 114 14.19 8.22 4.43
N ASN A 115 14.55 7.72 5.61
CA ASN A 115 13.69 7.75 6.79
C ASN A 115 13.56 9.20 7.31
N LYS A 116 12.65 9.42 8.27
CA LYS A 116 12.37 10.77 8.83
C LYS A 116 13.64 11.48 9.35
N GLU A 117 14.64 10.71 9.80
CA GLU A 117 15.93 11.21 10.32
C GLU A 117 16.97 11.52 9.23
N GLU A 118 16.92 10.83 8.09
CA GLU A 118 17.86 11.00 6.98
C GLU A 118 17.44 12.15 6.05
N ARG A 119 16.13 12.36 5.90
CA ARG A 119 15.55 13.44 5.09
C ARG A 119 16.05 14.85 5.43
N PRO A 120 16.13 15.28 6.71
CA PRO A 120 16.66 16.61 7.02
C PRO A 120 18.15 16.74 6.67
N LYS A 121 18.95 15.68 6.88
CA LYS A 121 20.36 15.66 6.48
C LYS A 121 20.52 15.76 4.96
N LEU A 122 19.70 15.01 4.21
CA LEU A 122 19.66 15.11 2.75
C LEU A 122 19.17 16.48 2.25
N GLN A 123 18.19 17.09 2.92
CA GLN A 123 17.74 18.44 2.59
C GLN A 123 18.83 19.49 2.83
N GLN A 124 19.58 19.36 3.93
CA GLN A 124 20.71 20.24 4.23
C GLN A 124 21.81 20.05 3.17
N ASN A 125 22.17 18.81 2.87
CA ASN A 125 23.12 18.49 1.81
C ASN A 125 22.67 18.99 0.43
N LEU A 126 21.36 18.94 0.12
CA LEU A 126 20.80 19.46 -1.13
C LEU A 126 20.85 20.99 -1.23
N LYS A 127 20.74 21.69 -0.09
CA LYS A 127 20.92 23.16 -0.03
C LYS A 127 22.39 23.55 -0.13
N GLU A 128 23.28 22.74 0.45
CA GLU A 128 24.74 22.96 0.44
C GLU A 128 25.38 22.56 -0.91
N GLN A 129 24.88 21.50 -1.56
CA GLN A 129 25.30 21.08 -2.89
C GLN A 129 24.65 21.95 -3.97
N SER A 130 25.34 23.03 -4.34
CA SER A 130 24.87 23.98 -5.36
C SER A 130 24.78 23.38 -6.78
N HIS A 131 25.47 22.27 -7.07
CA HIS A 131 25.67 21.74 -8.43
C HIS A 131 25.18 20.29 -8.63
N PHE A 132 23.86 20.08 -8.60
CA PHE A 132 23.25 18.86 -9.14
C PHE A 132 22.31 19.21 -10.30
N HIS A 133 22.26 18.34 -11.32
CA HIS A 133 21.45 18.55 -12.52
C HIS A 133 20.04 17.95 -12.39
N ALA A 134 19.93 16.75 -11.78
CA ALA A 134 18.66 16.04 -11.65
C ALA A 134 18.38 15.57 -10.21
N LEU A 135 17.12 15.65 -9.78
CA LEU A 135 16.63 15.08 -8.54
C LEU A 135 15.68 13.92 -8.83
N LEU A 136 16.01 12.73 -8.35
CA LEU A 136 15.17 11.55 -8.43
C LEU A 136 14.44 11.35 -7.10
N THR A 137 13.11 11.40 -7.12
CA THR A 137 12.29 11.21 -5.90
C THR A 137 11.03 10.38 -6.18
N THR A 138 10.38 9.94 -5.10
CA THR A 138 9.12 9.19 -5.17
C THR A 138 7.92 10.08 -4.93
N TYR A 139 6.74 9.62 -5.36
CA TYR A 139 5.46 10.26 -5.12
C TYR A 139 5.18 10.57 -3.63
N GLU A 140 5.57 9.67 -2.73
CA GLU A 140 5.40 9.87 -1.28
C GLU A 140 6.44 10.84 -0.73
N GLY A 141 7.63 10.85 -1.32
CA GLY A 141 8.70 11.79 -1.01
C GLY A 141 8.34 13.23 -1.38
N SER A 142 7.64 13.48 -2.50
CA SER A 142 7.29 14.84 -2.93
C SER A 142 6.30 15.56 -2.01
N ASN A 143 5.36 14.82 -1.41
CA ASN A 143 4.37 15.40 -0.48
C ASN A 143 5.00 15.91 0.82
N ALA A 144 6.23 15.50 1.15
CA ALA A 144 6.88 15.80 2.41
C ALA A 144 7.78 17.05 2.36
N VAL A 145 7.85 17.81 1.24
CA VAL A 145 8.97 18.73 1.04
C VAL A 145 8.55 20.14 0.59
N LEU A 146 8.48 21.05 1.56
CA LEU A 146 8.48 22.50 1.34
C LEU A 146 9.74 22.99 0.60
N CYS A 147 10.87 22.29 0.73
CA CYS A 147 12.14 22.63 0.09
C CYS A 147 12.15 22.46 -1.44
N LEU A 148 11.25 21.65 -2.02
CA LEU A 148 11.18 21.46 -3.48
C LEU A 148 10.59 22.70 -4.17
N PHE A 149 9.79 23.49 -3.44
CA PHE A 149 9.27 24.77 -3.92
C PHE A 149 10.35 25.86 -3.98
N SER A 150 11.48 25.66 -3.29
CA SER A 150 12.59 26.63 -3.29
C SER A 150 13.45 26.56 -4.57
N PHE A 151 13.23 25.57 -5.43
CA PHE A 151 13.99 25.38 -6.66
C PHE A 151 13.13 25.68 -7.89
N ASN A 152 13.73 26.34 -8.89
CA ASN A 152 13.13 26.51 -10.21
C ASN A 152 13.43 25.26 -11.06
N TRP A 153 12.39 24.59 -11.52
CA TRP A 153 12.51 23.35 -12.29
C TRP A 153 12.40 23.65 -13.79
N ALA A 154 13.44 23.32 -14.55
CA ALA A 154 13.40 23.43 -16.00
C ALA A 154 12.46 22.37 -16.61
N ALA A 155 12.55 21.13 -16.13
CA ALA A 155 11.66 20.07 -16.55
C ALA A 155 11.19 19.19 -15.39
N LEU A 156 9.90 18.83 -15.44
CA LEU A 156 9.27 17.84 -14.58
C LEU A 156 9.01 16.57 -15.41
N VAL A 157 9.59 15.45 -14.99
CA VAL A 157 9.33 14.14 -15.55
C VAL A 157 8.53 13.33 -14.55
N VAL A 158 7.35 12.84 -14.94
CA VAL A 158 6.52 11.97 -14.09
C VAL A 158 6.35 10.61 -14.75
N ASP A 159 6.92 9.57 -14.16
CA ASP A 159 6.81 8.19 -14.63
C ASP A 159 5.63 7.45 -13.99
N GLU A 160 4.92 6.65 -14.78
CA GLU A 160 3.65 6.01 -14.40
C GLU A 160 2.58 7.03 -13.98
N ALA A 161 2.37 8.04 -14.83
CA ALA A 161 1.48 9.18 -14.61
C ALA A 161 0.01 8.81 -14.33
N HIS A 162 -0.39 7.54 -14.51
CA HIS A 162 -1.70 7.05 -14.07
C HIS A 162 -1.98 7.25 -12.57
N ARG A 163 -0.94 7.47 -11.75
CA ARG A 163 -1.09 7.87 -10.33
C ARG A 163 -1.74 9.26 -10.16
N LEU A 164 -1.70 10.10 -11.18
CA LEU A 164 -2.23 11.47 -11.21
C LEU A 164 -3.69 11.56 -11.67
N LYS A 165 -4.40 10.44 -11.76
CA LYS A 165 -5.75 10.35 -12.30
C LYS A 165 -6.82 11.19 -11.59
N ASN A 166 -6.56 11.64 -10.35
CA ASN A 166 -7.53 12.34 -9.53
C ASN A 166 -7.02 13.72 -9.11
N GLN A 167 -7.68 14.76 -9.62
CA GLN A 167 -7.39 16.18 -9.32
C GLN A 167 -7.57 16.53 -7.84
N SER A 168 -8.36 15.75 -7.07
CA SER A 168 -8.54 16.00 -5.64
C SER A 168 -7.39 15.45 -4.79
N SER A 169 -6.52 14.62 -5.35
CA SER A 169 -5.36 14.06 -4.67
C SER A 169 -4.42 15.17 -4.21
N LEU A 170 -3.89 15.04 -2.98
CA LEU A 170 -2.88 15.96 -2.44
C LEU A 170 -1.70 16.10 -3.40
N LEU A 171 -1.24 14.97 -3.95
CA LEU A 171 -0.12 14.93 -4.87
C LEU A 171 -0.36 15.74 -6.15
N TYR A 172 -1.58 15.69 -6.70
CA TYR A 172 -1.94 16.49 -7.87
C TYR A 172 -1.90 17.99 -7.56
N LYS A 173 -2.41 18.38 -6.38
CA LYS A 173 -2.42 19.78 -5.92
C LYS A 173 -1.00 20.31 -5.68
N THR A 174 -0.15 19.53 -5.02
CA THR A 174 1.25 19.90 -4.77
C THR A 174 2.02 20.05 -6.09
N LEU A 175 1.83 19.13 -7.05
CA LEU A 175 2.50 19.23 -8.36
C LEU A 175 2.03 20.42 -9.18
N SER A 176 0.74 20.74 -9.07
CA SER A 176 0.10 21.88 -9.70
C SER A 176 0.60 23.24 -9.17
N GLU A 177 1.21 23.28 -8.00
CA GLU A 177 1.76 24.49 -7.38
C GLU A 177 3.26 24.69 -7.72
N PHE A 178 3.95 23.70 -8.28
CA PHE A 178 5.35 23.85 -8.67
C PHE A 178 5.49 24.76 -9.90
N SER A 179 6.47 25.66 -9.86
CA SER A 179 6.91 26.40 -11.04
C SER A 179 7.81 25.49 -11.88
N VAL A 180 7.28 25.04 -13.02
CA VAL A 180 7.94 24.13 -13.95
C VAL A 180 7.90 24.74 -15.34
N GLY A 181 9.03 24.76 -16.04
CA GLY A 181 9.11 25.24 -17.43
C GLY A 181 8.53 24.25 -18.45
N PHE A 182 8.84 22.96 -18.31
CA PHE A 182 8.39 21.90 -19.23
C PHE A 182 7.94 20.64 -18.48
N SER A 183 6.76 20.11 -18.80
CA SER A 183 6.19 18.92 -18.14
C SER A 183 6.13 17.73 -19.10
N LEU A 184 6.76 16.61 -18.73
CA LEU A 184 6.74 15.34 -19.45
C LEU A 184 6.10 14.25 -18.60
N LEU A 185 4.99 13.70 -19.06
CA LEU A 185 4.29 12.58 -18.42
C LEU A 185 4.57 11.28 -19.18
N LEU A 186 5.04 10.25 -18.49
CA LEU A 186 5.26 8.93 -19.06
C LEU A 186 4.15 7.99 -18.61
N THR A 187 3.50 7.34 -19.56
CA THR A 187 2.45 6.36 -19.27
C THR A 187 2.41 5.27 -20.33
N GLY A 188 2.28 4.00 -19.91
CA GLY A 188 2.04 2.89 -20.85
C GLY A 188 0.58 2.80 -21.32
N THR A 189 -0.33 3.40 -20.56
CA THR A 189 -1.78 3.32 -20.70
C THR A 189 -2.36 4.70 -20.42
N PRO A 190 -2.30 5.64 -21.39
CA PRO A 190 -2.73 7.02 -21.17
C PRO A 190 -4.22 7.14 -20.86
N ILE A 191 -5.05 6.21 -21.36
CA ILE A 191 -6.49 6.17 -21.13
C ILE A 191 -6.77 4.91 -20.30
N GLN A 192 -6.80 5.02 -18.98
CA GLN A 192 -6.99 3.85 -18.12
C GLN A 192 -8.44 3.44 -17.94
N ASN A 193 -9.28 4.33 -17.40
CA ASN A 193 -10.64 3.98 -17.01
C ASN A 193 -11.70 5.05 -17.30
N SER A 194 -11.33 6.32 -17.50
CA SER A 194 -12.29 7.38 -17.87
C SER A 194 -11.66 8.57 -18.58
N LEU A 195 -12.47 9.30 -19.35
CA LEU A 195 -12.10 10.58 -19.97
C LEU A 195 -11.69 11.64 -18.95
N GLN A 196 -12.21 11.54 -17.72
CA GLN A 196 -11.83 12.42 -16.61
C GLN A 196 -10.36 12.25 -16.22
N GLU A 197 -9.82 11.03 -16.26
CA GLU A 197 -8.40 10.78 -15.98
C GLU A 197 -7.52 11.43 -17.04
N LEU A 198 -7.89 11.30 -18.33
CA LEU A 198 -7.17 11.94 -19.43
C LEU A 198 -7.17 13.46 -19.30
N TYR A 199 -8.32 14.07 -19.02
CA TYR A 199 -8.42 15.51 -18.81
C TYR A 199 -7.58 15.99 -17.62
N SER A 200 -7.52 15.18 -16.56
CA SER A 200 -6.66 15.47 -15.40
C SER A 200 -5.18 15.52 -15.80
N LEU A 201 -4.72 14.63 -16.68
CA LEU A 201 -3.34 14.67 -17.18
C LEU A 201 -3.10 15.89 -18.07
N LEU A 202 -4.02 16.21 -18.98
CA LEU A 202 -3.90 17.38 -19.87
C LEU A 202 -3.87 18.70 -19.08
N SER A 203 -4.72 18.83 -18.07
CA SER A 203 -4.79 20.03 -17.21
C SER A 203 -3.51 20.24 -16.38
N LEU A 204 -2.73 19.18 -16.13
CA LEU A 204 -1.43 19.30 -15.47
C LEU A 204 -0.32 19.74 -16.43
N ILE A 205 -0.41 19.32 -17.69
CA ILE A 205 0.58 19.65 -18.72
C ILE A 205 0.41 21.08 -19.19
N GLU A 206 -0.83 21.47 -19.46
CA GLU A 206 -1.16 22.75 -20.08
C GLU A 206 -2.40 23.35 -19.40
N PRO A 207 -2.23 23.98 -18.21
CA PRO A 207 -3.34 24.53 -17.44
C PRO A 207 -4.04 25.71 -18.13
N ASP A 208 -3.34 26.41 -19.03
CA ASP A 208 -3.85 27.58 -19.75
C ASP A 208 -4.89 27.20 -20.81
N ILE A 209 -4.72 26.04 -21.47
CA ILE A 209 -5.66 25.52 -22.47
C ILE A 209 -6.75 24.67 -21.80
N PHE A 210 -6.39 23.90 -20.78
CA PHE A 210 -7.28 22.95 -20.11
C PHE A 210 -7.51 23.35 -18.63
N PRO A 211 -8.39 24.32 -18.36
CA PRO A 211 -8.68 24.78 -17.01
C PRO A 211 -9.38 23.70 -16.19
N ARG A 212 -9.17 23.71 -14.88
CA ARG A 212 -9.63 22.64 -13.97
C ARG A 212 -11.15 22.62 -13.80
N GLU A 213 -11.82 23.74 -14.06
CA GLU A 213 -13.25 23.91 -13.86
C GLU A 213 -14.08 23.24 -14.97
N GLN A 214 -13.51 23.05 -16.16
CA GLN A 214 -14.22 22.57 -17.36
C GLN A 214 -14.22 21.03 -17.53
N VAL A 215 -13.77 20.28 -16.52
CA VAL A 215 -13.73 18.81 -16.56
C VAL A 215 -15.09 18.20 -16.89
N LYS A 216 -16.17 18.74 -16.32
CA LYS A 216 -17.53 18.20 -16.50
C LYS A 216 -18.03 18.41 -17.93
N GLU A 217 -17.83 19.60 -18.48
CA GLU A 217 -18.24 19.96 -19.84
C GLU A 217 -17.50 19.09 -20.86
N PHE A 218 -16.19 18.88 -20.67
CA PHE A 218 -15.39 17.99 -21.51
C PHE A 218 -15.88 16.53 -21.45
N VAL A 219 -16.14 16.01 -20.24
CA VAL A 219 -16.61 14.64 -20.07
C VAL A 219 -17.99 14.46 -20.69
N GLU A 220 -18.92 15.39 -20.49
CA GLU A 220 -20.27 15.33 -21.05
C GLU A 220 -20.26 15.39 -22.59
N TYR A 221 -19.43 16.26 -23.18
CA TYR A 221 -19.29 16.38 -24.64
C TYR A 221 -18.73 15.10 -25.27
N TYR A 222 -17.67 14.54 -24.69
CA TYR A 222 -17.01 13.35 -25.20
C TYR A 222 -17.58 12.02 -24.65
N GLN A 223 -18.63 12.06 -23.80
CA GLN A 223 -19.27 10.84 -23.28
C GLN A 223 -19.95 10.02 -24.39
N ALA A 224 -20.40 10.70 -25.45
CA ALA A 224 -21.11 10.10 -26.58
C ALA A 224 -20.21 9.38 -27.60
N ILE A 225 -18.89 9.32 -27.38
CA ILE A 225 -17.91 8.61 -28.23
C ILE A 225 -18.30 7.13 -28.45
N GLU A 226 -19.09 6.54 -27.55
CA GLU A 226 -19.57 5.15 -27.69
C GLU A 226 -20.46 4.89 -28.94
N LYS A 227 -21.04 5.93 -29.56
CA LYS A 227 -22.01 5.78 -30.66
C LYS A 227 -21.61 6.44 -31.98
N GLU A 228 -20.80 7.50 -31.96
CA GLU A 228 -20.50 8.33 -33.15
C GLU A 228 -19.01 8.43 -33.43
N SER A 229 -18.63 8.32 -34.72
CA SER A 229 -17.23 8.35 -35.16
C SER A 229 -16.61 9.76 -35.20
N GLU A 230 -17.41 10.83 -35.22
CA GLU A 230 -16.87 12.20 -35.34
C GLU A 230 -16.26 12.75 -34.04
N PRO A 231 -16.92 12.66 -32.87
CA PRO A 231 -16.35 13.16 -31.61
C PRO A 231 -15.03 12.46 -31.24
N ALA A 232 -14.87 11.18 -31.64
CA ALA A 232 -13.62 10.45 -31.47
C ALA A 232 -12.48 11.07 -32.30
N LYS A 233 -12.73 11.39 -33.58
CA LYS A 233 -11.74 12.02 -34.46
C LYS A 233 -11.37 13.42 -34.02
N GLU A 234 -12.35 14.21 -33.56
CA GLU A 234 -12.12 15.53 -32.98
C GLU A 234 -11.20 15.44 -31.76
N LEU A 235 -11.50 14.51 -30.84
CA LEU A 235 -10.65 14.24 -29.68
C LEU A 235 -9.24 13.80 -30.10
N HIS A 236 -9.10 12.98 -31.15
CA HIS A 236 -7.79 12.57 -31.65
C HIS A 236 -6.98 13.75 -32.19
N ASN A 237 -7.58 14.61 -32.99
CA ASN A 237 -6.91 15.81 -33.51
C ASN A 237 -6.47 16.75 -32.38
N LEU A 238 -7.28 16.87 -31.33
CA LEU A 238 -6.95 17.66 -30.15
C LEU A 238 -5.76 17.05 -29.36
N LEU A 239 -5.68 15.72 -29.26
CA LEU A 239 -4.65 15.02 -28.49
C LEU A 239 -3.33 14.84 -29.26
N GLN A 240 -3.37 14.83 -30.59
CA GLN A 240 -2.21 14.53 -31.45
C GLN A 240 -0.95 15.38 -31.16
N PRO A 241 -1.03 16.69 -30.86
CA PRO A 241 0.16 17.46 -30.52
C PRO A 241 0.67 17.20 -29.08
N PHE A 242 -0.17 16.68 -28.19
CA PHE A 242 0.13 16.46 -26.76
C PHE A 242 0.59 15.02 -26.47
N LEU A 243 0.16 14.04 -27.28
CA LEU A 243 0.30 12.61 -27.01
C LEU A 243 1.00 11.88 -28.17
N LEU A 244 2.19 11.35 -27.90
CA LEU A 244 2.86 10.40 -28.78
C LEU A 244 2.61 8.97 -28.29
N ARG A 245 2.08 8.11 -29.16
CA ARG A 245 1.83 6.70 -28.83
C ARG A 245 2.11 5.78 -30.01
N ARG A 246 2.97 4.78 -29.76
CA ARG A 246 3.28 3.70 -30.69
C ARG A 246 3.08 2.34 -30.05
N VAL A 247 2.73 1.33 -30.85
CA VAL A 247 2.57 -0.07 -30.40
C VAL A 247 3.74 -0.94 -30.85
N LYS A 248 4.04 -2.00 -30.10
CA LYS A 248 5.15 -2.92 -30.41
C LYS A 248 5.04 -3.57 -31.78
N SER A 249 3.83 -3.86 -32.24
CA SER A 249 3.59 -4.43 -33.56
C SER A 249 4.01 -3.51 -34.71
N GLU A 250 4.00 -2.19 -34.50
CA GLU A 250 4.41 -1.20 -35.51
C GLU A 250 5.94 -1.03 -35.52
N VAL A 251 6.57 -0.98 -34.34
CA VAL A 251 7.97 -0.52 -34.21
C VAL A 251 8.99 -1.63 -33.95
N ALA A 252 8.55 -2.80 -33.50
CA ALA A 252 9.43 -3.88 -33.04
C ALA A 252 9.14 -5.19 -33.77
N ALA A 253 9.38 -5.23 -35.08
CA ALA A 253 9.29 -6.45 -35.88
C ALA A 253 10.20 -7.58 -35.39
N GLU A 254 11.31 -7.24 -34.71
CA GLU A 254 12.24 -8.19 -34.10
C GLU A 254 11.67 -8.92 -32.86
N LEU A 255 10.60 -8.40 -32.26
CA LEU A 255 10.05 -8.97 -31.03
C LEU A 255 9.19 -10.19 -31.35
N PRO A 256 9.42 -11.35 -30.70
CA PRO A 256 8.60 -12.54 -30.92
C PRO A 256 7.10 -12.27 -30.68
N LYS A 257 6.26 -12.87 -31.50
CA LYS A 257 4.80 -12.76 -31.35
C LYS A 257 4.37 -13.35 -30.00
N LYS A 258 3.45 -12.67 -29.33
CA LYS A 258 2.76 -13.19 -28.14
C LYS A 258 1.49 -13.91 -28.56
N VAL A 259 1.17 -15.02 -27.90
CA VAL A 259 -0.08 -15.77 -28.11
C VAL A 259 -0.83 -15.83 -26.79
N GLU A 260 -2.08 -15.39 -26.80
CA GLU A 260 -2.98 -15.43 -25.64
C GLU A 260 -3.97 -16.58 -25.78
N VAL A 261 -4.00 -17.47 -24.80
CA VAL A 261 -4.87 -18.65 -24.75
C VAL A 261 -5.68 -18.60 -23.46
N VAL A 262 -6.99 -18.74 -23.59
CA VAL A 262 -7.90 -18.88 -22.45
C VAL A 262 -8.19 -20.36 -22.25
N LEU A 263 -7.82 -20.88 -21.08
CA LEU A 263 -8.10 -22.27 -20.71
C LEU A 263 -9.28 -22.30 -19.74
N TYR A 264 -10.34 -22.95 -20.20
CA TYR A 264 -11.55 -23.14 -19.42
C TYR A 264 -11.45 -24.41 -18.56
N HIS A 265 -11.77 -24.29 -17.27
CA HIS A 265 -11.85 -25.44 -16.36
C HIS A 265 -13.24 -25.57 -15.73
N GLY A 266 -13.56 -26.77 -15.26
CA GLY A 266 -14.74 -27.04 -14.45
C GLY A 266 -14.48 -26.81 -12.96
N MET A 267 -15.54 -26.86 -12.16
CA MET A 267 -15.48 -26.86 -10.69
C MET A 267 -15.49 -28.29 -10.14
N SER A 268 -14.73 -28.53 -9.07
CA SER A 268 -14.78 -29.80 -8.32
C SER A 268 -16.13 -29.97 -7.62
N ALA A 269 -16.42 -31.19 -7.13
CA ALA A 269 -17.64 -31.46 -6.37
C ALA A 269 -17.74 -30.59 -5.11
N LEU A 270 -16.60 -30.41 -4.40
CA LEU A 270 -16.50 -29.58 -3.21
C LEU A 270 -16.75 -28.11 -3.54
N GLN A 271 -16.10 -27.59 -4.59
CA GLN A 271 -16.32 -26.22 -5.08
C GLN A 271 -17.78 -25.97 -5.43
N ARG A 272 -18.44 -26.91 -6.13
CA ARG A 272 -19.85 -26.78 -6.53
C ARG A 272 -20.78 -26.71 -5.32
N LYS A 273 -20.52 -27.51 -4.27
CA LYS A 273 -21.27 -27.48 -3.01
C LYS A 273 -21.20 -26.09 -2.36
N TYR A 274 -19.99 -25.57 -2.15
CA TYR A 274 -19.79 -24.26 -1.53
C TYR A 274 -20.26 -23.10 -2.41
N TYR A 275 -20.06 -23.18 -3.73
CA TYR A 275 -20.52 -22.15 -4.66
C TYR A 275 -22.05 -22.00 -4.62
N LYS A 276 -22.77 -23.13 -4.59
CA LYS A 276 -24.24 -23.14 -4.42
C LYS A 276 -24.66 -22.58 -3.06
N ALA A 277 -23.98 -22.97 -1.99
CA ALA A 277 -24.25 -22.44 -0.64
C ALA A 277 -24.09 -20.92 -0.55
N ILE A 278 -23.01 -20.36 -1.14
CA ILE A 278 -22.76 -18.90 -1.17
C ILE A 278 -23.87 -18.18 -1.92
N LEU A 279 -24.32 -18.72 -3.06
CA LEU A 279 -25.41 -18.14 -3.85
C LEU A 279 -26.74 -18.15 -3.12
N MET A 280 -27.04 -19.25 -2.40
CA MET A 280 -28.24 -19.39 -1.57
C MET A 280 -28.16 -18.57 -0.28
N LYS A 281 -27.01 -17.93 0.00
CA LYS A 281 -26.70 -17.24 1.27
C LYS A 281 -26.92 -18.15 2.48
N ASP A 282 -26.69 -19.43 2.29
CA ASP A 282 -26.86 -20.44 3.32
C ASP A 282 -25.63 -20.39 4.23
N LEU A 283 -25.80 -19.82 5.43
CA LEU A 283 -24.73 -19.65 6.41
C LEU A 283 -24.37 -20.98 7.08
N ASP A 284 -25.30 -21.94 7.09
CA ASP A 284 -25.19 -23.20 7.83
C ASP A 284 -24.22 -24.17 7.12
N ALA A 285 -24.07 -24.06 5.80
CA ALA A 285 -23.11 -24.84 5.02
C ALA A 285 -21.63 -24.53 5.33
N PHE A 286 -21.36 -23.41 6.03
CA PHE A 286 -20.03 -22.99 6.46
C PHE A 286 -19.78 -23.23 7.96
N GLU A 287 -20.74 -23.81 8.68
CA GLU A 287 -20.55 -24.20 10.06
C GLU A 287 -19.63 -25.43 10.14
N SER A 288 -18.34 -25.17 10.39
CA SER A 288 -17.48 -26.13 11.08
C SER A 288 -17.65 -25.94 12.58
N GLU A 289 -17.29 -26.96 13.36
CA GLU A 289 -17.40 -27.03 14.84
C GLU A 289 -16.77 -25.84 15.60
N THR A 290 -16.07 -24.93 14.92
CA THR A 290 -15.40 -23.75 15.47
C THR A 290 -16.19 -22.42 15.37
N GLY A 291 -17.44 -22.43 14.90
CA GLY A 291 -18.43 -21.37 15.16
C GLY A 291 -18.13 -19.96 14.62
N ARG A 292 -17.12 -19.77 13.76
CA ARG A 292 -16.85 -18.46 13.12
C ARG A 292 -17.72 -18.27 11.88
N LYS A 293 -18.78 -17.47 12.00
CA LYS A 293 -19.60 -17.02 10.88
C LYS A 293 -18.75 -16.21 9.88
N VAL A 294 -18.58 -16.73 8.66
CA VAL A 294 -18.04 -15.94 7.54
C VAL A 294 -19.09 -14.89 7.19
N THR A 295 -18.81 -13.62 7.44
CA THR A 295 -19.71 -12.53 7.05
C THR A 295 -19.74 -12.41 5.52
N LEU A 296 -20.85 -12.83 4.91
CA LEU A 296 -21.11 -12.76 3.46
C LEU A 296 -21.39 -11.33 2.95
N GLN A 297 -20.76 -10.30 3.53
CA GLN A 297 -20.98 -8.90 3.13
C GLN A 297 -20.50 -8.63 1.69
N ASN A 298 -19.60 -9.47 1.14
CA ASN A 298 -19.11 -9.38 -0.22
C ASN A 298 -19.20 -10.73 -0.96
N VAL A 299 -20.42 -11.13 -1.34
CA VAL A 299 -20.72 -12.38 -2.08
C VAL A 299 -19.75 -12.58 -3.26
N LEU A 300 -19.47 -11.52 -4.02
CA LEU A 300 -18.59 -11.60 -5.19
C LEU A 300 -17.16 -12.05 -4.84
N ILE A 301 -16.59 -11.56 -3.73
CA ILE A 301 -15.25 -11.95 -3.29
C ILE A 301 -15.25 -13.41 -2.82
N GLN A 302 -16.30 -13.84 -2.14
CA GLN A 302 -16.43 -15.22 -1.67
C GLN A 302 -16.59 -16.20 -2.85
N LEU A 303 -17.38 -15.84 -3.87
CA LEU A 303 -17.49 -16.63 -5.10
C LEU A 303 -16.12 -16.77 -5.79
N ARG A 304 -15.32 -15.69 -5.85
CA ARG A 304 -13.96 -15.76 -6.39
C ARG A 304 -13.06 -16.70 -5.58
N LYS A 305 -13.11 -16.63 -4.23
CA LYS A 305 -12.34 -17.53 -3.36
C LYS A 305 -12.70 -18.99 -3.62
N CYS A 306 -13.99 -19.30 -3.73
CA CYS A 306 -14.47 -20.65 -4.00
C CYS A 306 -13.95 -21.21 -5.32
N VAL A 307 -13.98 -20.41 -6.39
CA VAL A 307 -13.49 -20.83 -7.72
C VAL A 307 -11.96 -20.97 -7.74
N ALA A 308 -11.24 -20.16 -6.97
CA ALA A 308 -9.79 -20.28 -6.82
C ALA A 308 -9.41 -21.56 -6.08
N HIS A 309 -9.80 -21.68 -4.81
CA HIS A 309 -9.51 -22.86 -4.00
C HIS A 309 -10.46 -23.00 -2.78
N PRO A 310 -11.04 -24.18 -2.51
CA PRO A 310 -11.90 -24.39 -1.33
C PRO A 310 -11.21 -24.12 0.02
N TYR A 311 -9.93 -24.45 0.16
CA TYR A 311 -9.19 -24.28 1.43
C TYR A 311 -8.93 -22.80 1.80
N LEU A 312 -9.32 -21.85 0.95
CA LEU A 312 -9.38 -20.44 1.34
C LEU A 312 -10.49 -20.16 2.37
N PHE A 313 -11.42 -21.10 2.57
CA PHE A 313 -12.42 -21.06 3.62
C PHE A 313 -11.96 -21.87 4.83
N ASN A 314 -12.03 -21.25 6.01
CA ASN A 314 -11.66 -21.90 7.26
C ASN A 314 -12.59 -23.10 7.53
N GLY A 315 -12.01 -24.24 7.92
CA GLY A 315 -12.74 -25.46 8.29
C GLY A 315 -13.17 -26.33 7.09
N VAL A 316 -12.74 -26.02 5.87
CA VAL A 316 -12.98 -26.85 4.68
C VAL A 316 -11.83 -27.84 4.45
N GLU A 317 -10.62 -27.45 4.85
CA GLU A 317 -9.44 -28.31 4.77
C GLU A 317 -9.51 -29.40 5.86
N PRO A 318 -9.29 -30.68 5.50
CA PRO A 318 -9.33 -31.77 6.47
C PRO A 318 -8.17 -31.65 7.46
N GLU A 319 -8.46 -31.79 8.76
CA GLU A 319 -7.41 -31.94 9.78
C GLU A 319 -6.99 -33.42 9.86
N PRO A 320 -5.69 -33.75 9.92
CA PRO A 320 -4.51 -32.88 10.01
C PRO A 320 -4.12 -32.21 8.67
N PHE A 321 -3.55 -31.00 8.76
CA PHE A 321 -3.02 -30.22 7.64
C PHE A 321 -1.75 -30.88 7.07
N GLU A 322 -1.92 -31.94 6.31
CA GLU A 322 -0.83 -32.62 5.60
C GLU A 322 -0.74 -32.10 4.16
N ILE A 323 0.46 -32.13 3.57
CA ILE A 323 0.64 -31.76 2.16
C ILE A 323 0.42 -33.02 1.32
N GLY A 324 -0.50 -32.99 0.35
CA GLY A 324 -0.81 -34.16 -0.48
C GLY A 324 -1.73 -33.89 -1.68
N ASP A 325 -2.09 -34.96 -2.40
CA ASP A 325 -2.89 -34.89 -3.64
C ASP A 325 -4.30 -34.29 -3.41
N HIS A 326 -4.83 -34.34 -2.19
CA HIS A 326 -6.10 -33.71 -1.83
C HIS A 326 -6.15 -32.20 -2.15
N ILE A 327 -5.00 -31.49 -2.10
CA ILE A 327 -4.89 -30.08 -2.50
C ILE A 327 -5.24 -29.93 -3.99
N VAL A 328 -4.70 -30.81 -4.84
CA VAL A 328 -4.93 -30.76 -6.30
C VAL A 328 -6.35 -31.20 -6.66
N GLU A 329 -6.86 -32.24 -6.00
CA GLU A 329 -8.20 -32.78 -6.24
C GLU A 329 -9.32 -31.86 -5.76
N ALA A 330 -9.08 -31.07 -4.70
CA ALA A 330 -10.05 -30.15 -4.14
C ALA A 330 -10.43 -29.03 -5.10
N SER A 331 -9.53 -28.60 -5.99
CA SER A 331 -9.77 -27.50 -6.95
C SER A 331 -9.60 -27.94 -8.40
N GLY A 332 -10.66 -27.76 -9.20
CA GLY A 332 -10.58 -28.00 -10.65
C GLY A 332 -9.53 -27.13 -11.35
N LYS A 333 -9.21 -25.97 -10.76
CA LYS A 333 -8.18 -25.06 -11.27
C LYS A 333 -6.76 -25.62 -11.04
N LEU A 334 -6.48 -26.16 -9.84
CA LEU A 334 -5.18 -26.78 -9.54
C LEU A 334 -4.97 -28.07 -10.32
N CYS A 335 -6.01 -28.88 -10.52
CA CYS A 335 -5.93 -30.07 -11.37
C CYS A 335 -5.51 -29.74 -12.81
N LEU A 336 -6.04 -28.65 -13.38
CA LEU A 336 -5.62 -28.18 -14.71
C LEU A 336 -4.19 -27.62 -14.67
N LEU A 337 -3.86 -26.85 -13.63
CA LEU A 337 -2.53 -26.27 -13.45
C LEU A 337 -1.45 -27.35 -13.30
N ASP A 338 -1.73 -28.45 -12.61
CA ASP A 338 -0.79 -29.57 -12.42
C ASP A 338 -0.40 -30.25 -13.74
N LYS A 339 -1.40 -30.52 -14.59
CA LYS A 339 -1.17 -31.04 -15.95
C LYS A 339 -0.44 -30.04 -16.84
N LEU A 340 -0.72 -28.75 -16.68
CA LEU A 340 -0.08 -27.70 -17.47
C LEU A 340 1.39 -27.50 -17.05
N LEU A 341 1.66 -27.44 -15.75
CA LEU A 341 3.00 -27.24 -15.22
C LEU A 341 3.91 -28.44 -15.49
N SER A 342 3.41 -29.67 -15.37
CA SER A 342 4.18 -30.87 -15.74
C SER A 342 4.59 -30.87 -17.22
N PHE A 343 3.69 -30.48 -18.12
CA PHE A 343 4.00 -30.31 -19.54
C PHE A 343 5.04 -29.21 -19.80
N LEU A 344 4.91 -28.06 -19.12
CA LEU A 344 5.85 -26.94 -19.26
C LEU A 344 7.23 -27.25 -18.66
N TYR A 345 7.28 -28.01 -17.57
CA TYR A 345 8.50 -28.45 -16.92
C TYR A 345 9.28 -29.42 -17.83
N ALA A 346 8.59 -30.41 -18.42
CA ALA A 346 9.18 -31.31 -19.41
C ALA A 346 9.71 -30.57 -20.65
N GLY A 347 9.06 -29.46 -21.03
CA GLY A 347 9.49 -28.58 -22.12
C GLY A 347 10.62 -27.60 -21.76
N GLY A 348 11.09 -27.56 -20.52
CA GLY A 348 12.13 -26.62 -20.07
C GLY A 348 11.71 -25.14 -20.17
N HIS A 349 10.40 -24.87 -20.08
CA HIS A 349 9.84 -23.52 -20.09
C HIS A 349 9.97 -22.85 -18.72
N ARG A 350 9.87 -21.52 -18.68
CA ARG A 350 9.93 -20.74 -17.44
C ARG A 350 8.65 -19.94 -17.26
N VAL A 351 8.07 -20.05 -16.08
CA VAL A 351 6.68 -19.65 -15.87
C VAL A 351 6.59 -18.50 -14.85
N LEU A 352 5.94 -17.41 -15.24
CA LEU A 352 5.44 -16.40 -14.30
C LEU A 352 3.99 -16.71 -13.95
N LEU A 353 3.70 -16.90 -12.68
CA LEU A 353 2.36 -17.20 -12.20
C LEU A 353 1.82 -16.01 -11.40
N PHE A 354 0.78 -15.37 -11.93
CA PHE A 354 0.13 -14.20 -11.33
C PHE A 354 -1.16 -14.58 -10.60
N SER A 355 -1.27 -14.11 -9.35
CA SER A 355 -2.49 -14.19 -8.54
C SER A 355 -2.84 -12.84 -7.89
N GLN A 356 -4.11 -12.49 -7.74
CA GLN A 356 -4.54 -11.34 -6.94
C GLN A 356 -4.59 -11.67 -5.45
N MET A 357 -4.91 -12.92 -5.09
CA MET A 357 -5.06 -13.34 -3.71
C MET A 357 -3.73 -13.88 -3.18
N THR A 358 -3.16 -13.22 -2.17
CA THR A 358 -1.92 -13.69 -1.52
C THR A 358 -2.11 -15.04 -0.82
N GLN A 359 -3.29 -15.28 -0.24
CA GLN A 359 -3.64 -16.58 0.35
C GLN A 359 -3.63 -17.73 -0.67
N LEU A 360 -3.93 -17.45 -1.94
CA LEU A 360 -3.81 -18.46 -2.99
C LEU A 360 -2.34 -18.73 -3.34
N LEU A 361 -1.47 -17.72 -3.24
CA LEU A 361 -0.04 -17.91 -3.42
C LEU A 361 0.53 -18.80 -2.31
N ASP A 362 0.03 -18.71 -1.08
CA ASP A 362 0.41 -19.61 0.02
C ASP A 362 0.10 -21.08 -0.35
N ILE A 363 -1.13 -21.38 -0.79
CA ILE A 363 -1.54 -22.74 -1.23
C ILE A 363 -0.69 -23.22 -2.43
N LEU A 364 -0.37 -22.30 -3.35
CA LEU A 364 0.47 -22.64 -4.49
C LEU A 364 1.90 -22.97 -4.06
N GLN A 365 2.43 -22.35 -3.00
CA GLN A 365 3.75 -22.72 -2.46
C GLN A 365 3.74 -24.14 -1.91
N ASP A 366 2.75 -24.50 -1.09
CA ASP A 366 2.60 -25.85 -0.56
C ASP A 366 2.52 -26.89 -1.69
N TYR A 367 1.80 -26.56 -2.76
CA TYR A 367 1.73 -27.37 -3.97
C TYR A 367 3.08 -27.47 -4.72
N MET A 368 3.85 -26.39 -4.81
CA MET A 368 5.18 -26.43 -5.45
C MET A 368 6.16 -27.26 -4.63
N ASP A 369 6.13 -27.13 -3.30
CA ASP A 369 6.96 -27.92 -2.38
C ASP A 369 6.61 -29.40 -2.49
N TYR A 370 5.32 -29.74 -2.58
CA TYR A 370 4.84 -31.11 -2.79
C TYR A 370 5.36 -31.75 -4.08
N ARG A 371 5.29 -31.01 -5.20
CA ARG A 371 5.74 -31.50 -6.52
C ARG A 371 7.26 -31.34 -6.73
N GLY A 372 7.97 -30.69 -5.81
CA GLY A 372 9.41 -30.46 -5.87
C GLY A 372 9.85 -29.43 -6.92
N TYR A 373 8.99 -28.46 -7.26
CA TYR A 373 9.33 -27.42 -8.23
C TYR A 373 10.09 -26.26 -7.57
N SER A 374 11.21 -25.85 -8.17
CA SER A 374 11.93 -24.63 -7.74
C SER A 374 11.09 -23.39 -8.03
N TYR A 375 10.86 -22.54 -7.03
CA TYR A 375 10.11 -21.30 -7.20
C TYR A 375 10.73 -20.12 -6.43
N GLU A 376 10.39 -18.91 -6.87
CA GLU A 376 10.58 -17.66 -6.13
C GLU A 376 9.21 -17.01 -5.87
N ARG A 377 9.08 -16.21 -4.80
CA ARG A 377 7.83 -15.51 -4.47
C ARG A 377 8.07 -14.02 -4.29
N LEU A 378 7.16 -13.23 -4.86
CA LEU A 378 7.13 -11.79 -4.66
C LEU A 378 5.69 -11.29 -4.50
N ASP A 379 5.42 -10.76 -3.31
CA ASP A 379 4.16 -10.10 -2.98
C ASP A 379 4.39 -8.72 -2.33
N GLY A 380 3.31 -8.06 -1.91
CA GLY A 380 3.36 -6.72 -1.32
C GLY A 380 3.97 -6.67 0.09
N SER A 381 4.21 -7.81 0.73
CA SER A 381 4.78 -7.90 2.09
C SER A 381 6.31 -8.04 2.08
N VAL A 382 6.88 -8.50 0.96
CA VAL A 382 8.33 -8.67 0.77
C VAL A 382 9.05 -7.32 0.80
N ARG A 383 10.15 -7.25 1.56
CA ARG A 383 10.95 -6.03 1.70
C ARG A 383 11.64 -5.64 0.39
N GLY A 384 12.00 -4.36 0.27
CA GLY A 384 12.61 -3.82 -0.94
C GLY A 384 13.89 -4.54 -1.37
N GLU A 385 14.78 -4.90 -0.44
CA GLU A 385 16.04 -5.59 -0.75
C GLU A 385 15.83 -7.04 -1.20
N GLU A 386 15.03 -7.81 -0.46
CA GLU A 386 14.64 -9.19 -0.79
C GLU A 386 13.99 -9.27 -2.17
N ARG A 387 13.16 -8.27 -2.51
CA ARG A 387 12.55 -8.14 -3.83
C ARG A 387 13.59 -8.06 -4.95
N HIS A 388 14.66 -7.29 -4.79
CA HIS A 388 15.72 -7.19 -5.81
C HIS A 388 16.51 -8.49 -5.92
N LEU A 389 16.77 -9.15 -4.78
CA LEU A 389 17.44 -10.45 -4.75
C LEU A 389 16.63 -11.51 -5.49
N ALA A 390 15.32 -11.61 -5.26
CA ALA A 390 14.44 -12.56 -5.94
C ALA A 390 14.43 -12.35 -7.48
N ILE A 391 14.39 -11.10 -7.96
CA ILE A 391 14.48 -10.81 -9.41
C ILE A 391 15.82 -11.26 -9.97
N LYS A 392 16.92 -10.95 -9.27
CA LYS A 392 18.28 -11.31 -9.69
C LYS A 392 18.46 -12.83 -9.72
N ASN A 393 17.98 -13.53 -8.69
CA ASN A 393 17.98 -14.99 -8.61
C ASN A 393 17.22 -15.59 -9.79
N PHE A 394 16.01 -15.13 -10.09
CA PHE A 394 15.23 -15.63 -11.22
C PHE A 394 15.93 -15.40 -12.58
N GLY A 395 16.63 -14.28 -12.74
CA GLY A 395 17.42 -13.96 -13.93
C GLY A 395 18.65 -14.84 -14.10
N GLN A 396 19.34 -15.22 -13.00
CA GLN A 396 20.64 -15.90 -13.04
C GLN A 396 20.56 -17.42 -12.81
N GLN A 397 19.73 -17.87 -11.89
CA GLN A 397 19.59 -19.28 -11.49
C GLN A 397 18.50 -19.97 -12.31
N PRO A 398 18.58 -21.29 -12.57
CA PRO A 398 17.63 -22.08 -13.37
C PRO A 398 16.27 -22.33 -12.67
N ILE A 399 15.66 -21.30 -12.09
CA ILE A 399 14.37 -21.38 -11.39
C ILE A 399 13.23 -21.57 -12.41
N PHE A 400 12.32 -22.49 -12.12
CA PHE A 400 11.19 -22.85 -12.98
C PHE A 400 10.02 -21.87 -12.88
N ILE A 401 9.56 -21.55 -11.67
CA ILE A 401 8.35 -20.73 -11.43
C ILE A 401 8.68 -19.45 -10.66
N PHE A 402 8.06 -18.34 -11.04
CA PHE A 402 8.03 -17.13 -10.24
C PHE A 402 6.59 -16.79 -9.86
N LEU A 403 6.27 -16.92 -8.57
CA LEU A 403 4.98 -16.57 -7.98
C LEU A 403 4.92 -15.06 -7.73
N LEU A 404 3.97 -14.39 -8.38
CA LEU A 404 3.83 -12.94 -8.34
C LEU A 404 2.40 -12.56 -7.96
N SER A 405 2.26 -11.61 -7.04
CA SER A 405 0.95 -10.95 -6.92
C SER A 405 0.77 -9.98 -8.11
N THR A 406 -0.39 -9.95 -8.75
CA THR A 406 -0.61 -9.08 -9.94
C THR A 406 -0.32 -7.61 -9.64
N ARG A 407 -0.61 -7.16 -8.41
CA ARG A 407 -0.30 -5.80 -7.97
C ARG A 407 1.20 -5.54 -7.76
N ALA A 408 1.94 -6.47 -7.15
CA ALA A 408 3.37 -6.28 -6.93
C ALA A 408 4.19 -6.51 -8.21
N GLY A 409 3.82 -7.50 -9.03
CA GLY A 409 4.46 -7.81 -10.30
C GLY A 409 4.07 -6.87 -11.45
N GLY A 410 2.97 -6.11 -11.32
CA GLY A 410 2.60 -5.08 -12.29
C GLY A 410 3.57 -3.89 -12.33
N VAL A 411 4.31 -3.62 -11.25
CA VAL A 411 5.09 -2.39 -11.12
C VAL A 411 6.58 -2.61 -11.40
N GLY A 412 7.07 -2.02 -12.50
CA GLY A 412 8.48 -1.61 -12.65
C GLY A 412 9.56 -2.66 -12.95
N MET A 413 9.25 -3.96 -12.97
CA MET A 413 10.29 -5.01 -13.06
C MET A 413 10.61 -5.47 -14.48
N ASN A 414 11.80 -6.05 -14.68
CA ASN A 414 12.21 -6.70 -15.93
C ASN A 414 12.31 -8.22 -15.72
N LEU A 415 11.42 -8.98 -16.36
CA LEU A 415 11.32 -10.44 -16.21
C LEU A 415 11.42 -11.16 -17.57
N THR A 416 12.39 -10.77 -18.39
CA THR A 416 12.60 -11.31 -19.75
C THR A 416 13.07 -12.77 -19.76
N ALA A 417 13.50 -13.30 -18.62
CA ALA A 417 13.97 -14.68 -18.50
C ALA A 417 12.83 -15.72 -18.60
N ALA A 418 11.58 -15.31 -18.44
CA ALA A 418 10.40 -16.17 -18.58
C ALA A 418 9.80 -16.10 -19.98
N ASP A 419 9.27 -17.23 -20.47
CA ASP A 419 8.59 -17.34 -21.77
C ASP A 419 7.10 -17.62 -21.64
N THR A 420 6.64 -18.11 -20.49
CA THR A 420 5.22 -18.41 -20.24
C THR A 420 4.68 -17.58 -19.08
N VAL A 421 3.52 -16.96 -19.28
CA VAL A 421 2.80 -16.17 -18.27
C VAL A 421 1.45 -16.83 -18.00
N ILE A 422 1.18 -17.21 -16.76
CA ILE A 422 -0.08 -17.83 -16.35
C ILE A 422 -0.80 -16.90 -15.36
N PHE A 423 -2.04 -16.56 -15.67
CA PHE A 423 -2.95 -15.88 -14.74
C PHE A 423 -3.86 -16.92 -14.07
N THR A 424 -3.69 -17.13 -12.76
CA THR A 424 -4.59 -18.01 -12.00
C THR A 424 -5.93 -17.36 -11.75
N ASP A 425 -5.97 -16.04 -11.63
CA ASP A 425 -7.19 -15.27 -11.55
C ASP A 425 -7.05 -13.94 -12.30
N SER A 426 -8.19 -13.41 -12.76
CA SER A 426 -8.23 -12.19 -13.56
C SER A 426 -8.50 -10.95 -12.70
N ASP A 427 -7.87 -9.83 -13.04
CA ASP A 427 -8.19 -8.53 -12.46
C ASP A 427 -9.52 -7.98 -13.06
N PHE A 428 -10.19 -7.11 -12.32
CA PHE A 428 -11.28 -6.29 -12.86
C PHE A 428 -10.79 -5.23 -13.84
N ASN A 429 -9.54 -4.77 -13.67
CA ASN A 429 -8.90 -3.85 -14.57
C ASN A 429 -7.96 -4.63 -15.54
N PRO A 430 -8.32 -4.80 -16.82
CA PRO A 430 -7.50 -5.55 -17.79
C PRO A 430 -6.12 -4.92 -17.99
N GLN A 431 -5.95 -3.64 -17.69
CA GLN A 431 -4.69 -2.95 -17.87
C GLN A 431 -3.61 -3.40 -16.88
N ASN A 432 -3.99 -3.79 -15.67
CA ASN A 432 -3.04 -4.34 -14.70
C ASN A 432 -2.45 -5.66 -15.24
N ASP A 433 -3.28 -6.49 -15.87
CA ASP A 433 -2.83 -7.74 -16.49
C ASP A 433 -1.93 -7.48 -17.71
N LEU A 434 -2.28 -6.49 -18.55
CA LEU A 434 -1.41 -6.05 -19.65
C LEU A 434 -0.06 -5.51 -19.14
N GLN A 435 -0.08 -4.79 -18.01
CA GLN A 435 1.12 -4.28 -17.35
C GLN A 435 2.02 -5.43 -16.89
N ALA A 436 1.44 -6.50 -16.34
CA ALA A 436 2.15 -7.70 -15.94
C ALA A 436 2.71 -8.48 -17.14
N ILE A 437 1.92 -8.67 -18.21
CA ILE A 437 2.36 -9.32 -19.46
C ILE A 437 3.56 -8.57 -20.07
N ALA A 438 3.52 -7.23 -20.07
CA ALA A 438 4.57 -6.40 -20.62
C ALA A 438 5.92 -6.51 -19.87
N ARG A 439 5.96 -7.17 -18.70
CA ARG A 439 7.20 -7.45 -17.96
C ARG A 439 8.01 -8.60 -18.55
N ALA A 440 7.34 -9.58 -19.13
CA ALA A 440 7.96 -10.70 -19.85
C ALA A 440 8.08 -10.42 -21.35
N HIS A 441 7.04 -9.83 -21.96
CA HIS A 441 7.03 -9.43 -23.36
C HIS A 441 7.62 -8.02 -23.54
N ARG A 442 8.94 -7.91 -23.44
CA ARG A 442 9.69 -6.66 -23.56
C ARG A 442 10.93 -6.85 -24.46
N ILE A 443 11.48 -5.74 -24.96
CA ILE A 443 12.79 -5.73 -25.65
C ILE A 443 13.83 -6.45 -24.77
N GLY A 444 14.53 -7.42 -25.34
CA GLY A 444 15.39 -8.36 -24.63
C GLY A 444 14.80 -9.78 -24.49
N GLN A 445 13.53 -9.97 -24.86
CA GLN A 445 12.94 -11.29 -25.03
C GLN A 445 13.31 -11.89 -26.39
N HIS A 446 13.84 -13.10 -26.35
CA HIS A 446 14.22 -13.85 -27.56
C HIS A 446 13.27 -15.03 -27.85
N LYS A 447 12.49 -15.48 -26.85
CA LYS A 447 11.53 -16.59 -26.99
C LYS A 447 10.10 -16.08 -27.24
N PRO A 448 9.26 -16.82 -27.98
CA PRO A 448 7.84 -16.49 -28.13
C PRO A 448 7.12 -16.58 -26.78
N VAL A 449 6.38 -15.52 -26.42
CA VAL A 449 5.71 -15.45 -25.11
C VAL A 449 4.31 -16.04 -25.19
N LYS A 450 4.02 -17.04 -24.37
CA LYS A 450 2.68 -17.64 -24.23
C LYS A 450 1.98 -17.10 -23.00
N ILE A 451 0.78 -16.55 -23.19
CA ILE A 451 -0.05 -16.01 -22.12
C ILE A 451 -1.24 -16.96 -21.94
N ILE A 452 -1.38 -17.52 -20.74
CA ILE A 452 -2.41 -18.50 -20.41
C ILE A 452 -3.29 -17.93 -19.30
N ARG A 453 -4.59 -17.83 -19.54
CA ARG A 453 -5.56 -17.40 -18.53
C ARG A 453 -6.43 -18.57 -18.12
N LEU A 454 -6.44 -18.90 -16.83
CA LEU A 454 -7.31 -19.94 -16.27
C LEU A 454 -8.66 -19.32 -15.89
N ILE A 455 -9.75 -19.84 -16.45
CA ILE A 455 -11.11 -19.32 -16.21
C ILE A 455 -12.07 -20.47 -15.92
N GLY A 456 -12.81 -20.38 -14.81
CA GLY A 456 -13.90 -21.32 -14.52
C GLY A 456 -15.13 -21.09 -15.40
N ARG A 457 -15.60 -22.12 -16.13
CA ARG A 457 -16.86 -22.06 -16.91
C ARG A 457 -18.07 -21.87 -16.00
N ASP A 458 -19.02 -21.05 -16.44
CA ASP A 458 -20.28 -20.78 -15.73
C ASP A 458 -20.06 -20.19 -14.31
N THR A 459 -18.92 -19.54 -14.10
CA THR A 459 -18.57 -18.91 -12.82
C THR A 459 -18.49 -17.39 -12.91
N ILE A 460 -18.35 -16.74 -11.76
CA ILE A 460 -18.10 -15.30 -11.67
C ILE A 460 -16.85 -14.85 -12.44
N GLU A 461 -15.83 -15.71 -12.59
CA GLU A 461 -14.59 -15.37 -13.31
C GLU A 461 -14.85 -15.11 -14.79
N GLU A 462 -15.75 -15.88 -15.41
CA GLU A 462 -16.12 -15.69 -16.80
C GLU A 462 -16.83 -14.34 -17.03
N ILE A 463 -17.71 -13.95 -16.10
CA ILE A 463 -18.38 -12.64 -16.14
C ILE A 463 -17.36 -11.52 -15.99
N ILE A 464 -16.41 -11.65 -15.08
CA ILE A 464 -15.33 -10.67 -14.87
C ILE A 464 -14.49 -10.56 -16.15
N TYR A 465 -14.09 -11.68 -16.74
CA TYR A 465 -13.31 -11.70 -17.98
C TYR A 465 -14.04 -11.04 -19.15
N ARG A 466 -15.33 -11.36 -19.37
CA ARG A 466 -16.14 -10.71 -20.43
C ARG A 466 -16.23 -9.20 -20.23
N ARG A 467 -16.45 -8.74 -18.98
CA ARG A 467 -16.48 -7.30 -18.68
C ARG A 467 -15.13 -6.64 -18.88
N ALA A 468 -14.04 -7.28 -18.48
CA ALA A 468 -12.68 -6.78 -18.69
C ALA A 468 -12.35 -6.69 -20.19
N ALA A 469 -12.72 -7.70 -20.98
CA ALA A 469 -12.55 -7.70 -22.43
C ALA A 469 -13.36 -6.57 -23.11
N SER A 470 -14.61 -6.34 -22.69
CA SER A 470 -15.40 -5.21 -23.21
C SER A 470 -14.77 -3.86 -22.88
N LYS A 471 -14.28 -3.67 -21.65
CA LYS A 471 -13.55 -2.45 -21.27
C LYS A 471 -12.31 -2.23 -22.12
N LEU A 472 -11.52 -3.29 -22.35
CA LEU A 472 -10.33 -3.21 -23.18
C LEU A 472 -10.67 -2.80 -24.62
N ARG A 473 -11.73 -3.38 -25.21
CA ARG A 473 -12.18 -3.04 -26.57
C ARG A 473 -12.54 -1.56 -26.70
N LEU A 474 -13.23 -1.00 -25.71
CA LEU A 474 -13.57 0.42 -25.69
C LEU A 474 -12.30 1.29 -25.64
N THR A 475 -11.35 0.95 -24.76
CA THR A 475 -10.08 1.66 -24.69
C THR A 475 -9.30 1.56 -26.01
N ASN A 476 -9.20 0.37 -26.60
CA ASN A 476 -8.47 0.17 -27.84
C ASN A 476 -9.13 0.90 -29.02
N ALA A 477 -10.46 0.94 -29.11
CA ALA A 477 -11.15 1.69 -30.16
C ALA A 477 -10.82 3.20 -30.12
N ILE A 478 -10.80 3.79 -28.92
CA ILE A 478 -10.41 5.19 -28.72
C ILE A 478 -8.91 5.38 -29.00
N VAL A 479 -8.07 4.38 -28.73
CA VAL A 479 -6.62 4.53 -28.87
C VAL A 479 -6.13 4.27 -30.28
N GLU A 480 -6.66 3.25 -30.97
CA GLU A 480 -6.25 2.83 -32.31
C GLU A 480 -6.91 3.66 -33.42
N GLY A 481 -8.09 4.22 -33.17
CA GLY A 481 -8.78 5.13 -34.10
C GLY A 481 -8.02 6.44 -34.37
N GLY A 482 -7.08 6.81 -33.50
CA GLY A 482 -6.39 8.10 -33.53
C GLY A 482 -5.07 8.17 -34.29
N GLN A 483 -4.54 7.07 -34.84
CA GLN A 483 -3.24 7.01 -35.56
C GLN A 483 -2.20 8.04 -35.04
N PHE A 484 -1.87 7.98 -33.75
CA PHE A 484 -0.91 8.88 -33.10
C PHE A 484 0.56 8.63 -33.50
N ALA A 485 0.79 7.71 -34.44
CA ALA A 485 2.10 7.48 -35.04
C ALA A 485 2.44 8.63 -35.99
N LEU A 486 3.70 9.04 -36.03
CA LEU A 486 4.23 10.10 -36.90
C LEU A 486 4.00 9.78 -38.39
N GLY A 487 2.81 10.10 -38.91
CA GLY A 487 2.57 10.25 -40.33
C GLY A 487 3.09 11.62 -40.76
N ALA A 488 4.19 11.61 -41.53
CA ALA A 488 4.88 12.74 -42.17
C ALA A 488 4.33 14.15 -41.87
N PRO A 489 5.09 15.05 -41.21
CA PRO A 489 4.67 16.42 -41.07
C PRO A 489 4.61 17.04 -42.47
N LYS A 490 3.41 17.33 -42.97
CA LYS A 490 3.27 18.36 -44.00
C LYS A 490 3.74 19.67 -43.34
N PRO A 491 4.61 20.46 -43.99
CA PRO A 491 5.23 21.67 -43.41
C PRO A 491 4.25 22.82 -43.09
N GLN A 492 2.94 22.56 -43.03
CA GLN A 492 1.87 23.51 -42.75
C GLN A 492 1.39 23.50 -41.28
N GLY A 493 1.69 22.45 -40.51
CA GLY A 493 1.13 22.25 -39.16
C GLY A 493 1.64 23.22 -38.07
N ALA A 494 2.87 23.72 -38.15
CA ALA A 494 3.39 24.65 -37.13
C ALA A 494 2.69 26.02 -37.17
N ALA A 495 2.28 26.47 -38.37
CA ALA A 495 1.55 27.71 -38.56
C ALA A 495 0.07 27.56 -38.19
N GLU A 496 -0.56 26.42 -38.49
CA GLU A 496 -1.94 26.13 -38.06
C GLU A 496 -2.07 25.91 -36.56
N LEU A 497 -1.09 25.27 -35.90
CA LEU A 497 -1.08 25.10 -34.44
C LEU A 497 -0.95 26.44 -33.72
N GLN A 498 -0.07 27.34 -34.20
CA GLN A 498 0.00 28.71 -33.71
C GLN A 498 -1.31 29.47 -33.98
N ALA A 499 -1.95 29.30 -35.14
CA ALA A 499 -3.22 29.96 -35.45
C ALA A 499 -4.39 29.45 -34.58
N LEU A 500 -4.47 28.15 -34.29
CA LEU A 500 -5.46 27.54 -33.38
C LEU A 500 -5.28 28.00 -31.92
N LEU A 501 -4.02 28.04 -31.44
CA LEU A 501 -3.68 28.55 -30.11
C LEU A 501 -3.99 30.05 -29.96
N THR A 502 -3.77 30.82 -31.03
CA THR A 502 -4.10 32.26 -31.04
C THR A 502 -5.62 32.48 -31.08
N GLY A 503 -6.37 31.65 -31.82
CA GLY A 503 -7.83 31.72 -31.91
C GLY A 503 -8.57 31.35 -30.62
N LEU A 504 -8.04 30.41 -29.82
CA LEU A 504 -8.57 30.09 -28.48
C LEU A 504 -8.34 31.21 -27.46
N ARG A 505 -7.26 31.99 -27.63
CA ARG A 505 -6.91 33.12 -26.77
C ARG A 505 -7.83 34.34 -26.96
N GLU A 506 -8.40 34.50 -28.15
CA GLU A 506 -9.31 35.62 -28.48
C GLU A 506 -10.77 35.39 -28.05
N GLN A 507 -11.18 34.14 -27.79
CA GLN A 507 -12.55 33.82 -27.35
C GLN A 507 -12.81 34.09 -25.87
N SER A 508 -11.78 34.34 -25.04
CA SER A 508 -11.92 34.58 -23.61
C SER A 508 -12.34 36.02 -23.23
N THR A 509 -12.50 36.93 -24.20
CA THR A 509 -12.92 38.31 -23.96
C THR A 509 -14.36 38.58 -24.45
N ARG A 510 -15.35 37.90 -23.85
CA ARG A 510 -16.75 38.37 -23.90
C ARG A 510 -17.30 38.52 -22.48
N ARG A 511 -17.34 39.79 -22.06
CA ARG A 511 -17.93 40.29 -20.80
C ARG A 511 -19.29 39.65 -20.53
N LYS A 512 -19.44 39.08 -19.33
CA LYS A 512 -20.75 38.90 -18.66
C LYS A 512 -20.69 39.48 -17.26
N HIS A 513 -21.77 40.16 -16.89
CA HIS A 513 -21.95 41.05 -15.74
C HIS A 513 -21.58 40.38 -14.40
N LEU A 514 -20.52 40.87 -13.76
CA LEU A 514 -20.06 40.45 -12.42
C LEU A 514 -20.89 41.15 -11.34
N LEU A 515 -21.33 40.40 -10.31
CA LEU A 515 -21.68 41.01 -9.03
C LEU A 515 -20.40 41.51 -8.34
N SER A 516 -20.50 42.61 -7.59
CA SER A 516 -19.34 43.29 -6.98
C SER A 516 -18.52 42.33 -6.09
N PRO A 517 -17.16 42.35 -6.17
CA PRO A 517 -16.27 41.56 -5.31
C PRO A 517 -16.58 41.71 -3.82
N GLU A 518 -17.02 42.90 -3.39
CA GLU A 518 -17.36 43.20 -2.00
C GLU A 518 -18.59 42.43 -1.50
N GLU A 519 -19.59 42.19 -2.35
CA GLU A 519 -20.79 41.41 -1.97
C GLU A 519 -20.52 39.91 -1.87
N LEU A 520 -19.57 39.41 -2.68
CA LEU A 520 -19.15 38.00 -2.70
C LEU A 520 -18.29 37.67 -1.48
N GLU A 521 -17.41 38.58 -1.08
CA GLU A 521 -16.64 38.49 0.15
C GLU A 521 -17.51 38.62 1.40
N ALA A 522 -18.47 39.56 1.41
CA ALA A 522 -19.43 39.69 2.51
C ALA A 522 -20.27 38.41 2.69
N ARG A 523 -20.70 37.77 1.60
CA ARG A 523 -21.42 36.48 1.64
C ARG A 523 -20.53 35.31 2.09
N ARG A 524 -19.26 35.27 1.69
CA ARG A 524 -18.30 34.26 2.14
C ARG A 524 -18.00 34.38 3.63
N LYS A 525 -17.74 35.61 4.11
CA LYS A 525 -17.48 35.90 5.52
C LYS A 525 -18.67 35.54 6.40
N LYS A 526 -19.89 35.90 5.98
CA LYS A 526 -21.15 35.54 6.67
C LYS A 526 -21.41 34.04 6.71
N ARG A 527 -21.03 33.28 5.67
CA ARG A 527 -21.13 31.80 5.65
C ARG A 527 -20.08 31.14 6.55
N GLN A 528 -18.84 31.65 6.56
CA GLN A 528 -17.78 31.16 7.43
C GLN A 528 -18.09 31.42 8.92
N GLU A 529 -18.57 32.62 9.25
CA GLU A 529 -19.00 32.97 10.62
C GLU A 529 -20.20 32.12 11.06
N ALA A 530 -21.18 31.89 10.18
CA ALA A 530 -22.31 31.01 10.49
C ALA A 530 -21.90 29.55 10.67
N ALA A 531 -20.92 29.05 9.90
CA ALA A 531 -20.39 27.70 10.04
C ALA A 531 -19.58 27.55 11.34
N ALA A 532 -18.72 28.52 11.68
CA ALA A 532 -17.96 28.55 12.92
C ALA A 532 -18.87 28.63 14.16
N LYS A 533 -19.93 29.45 14.11
CA LYS A 533 -20.93 29.55 15.18
C LYS A 533 -21.70 28.25 15.38
N ARG A 534 -22.04 27.54 14.29
CA ARG A 534 -22.69 26.22 14.36
C ARG A 534 -21.74 25.14 14.90
N ALA A 535 -20.47 25.17 14.54
CA ALA A 535 -19.46 24.26 15.06
C ALA A 535 -19.28 24.43 16.57
N ARG A 536 -19.08 25.67 17.06
CA ARG A 536 -18.98 25.97 18.49
C ARG A 536 -20.22 25.54 19.27
N LEU A 537 -21.43 25.82 18.74
CA LEU A 537 -22.68 25.41 19.39
C LEU A 537 -22.83 23.88 19.46
N MET A 538 -22.37 23.15 18.43
CA MET A 538 -22.41 21.67 18.43
C MET A 538 -21.41 21.09 19.42
N GLU A 539 -20.22 21.67 19.52
CA GLU A 539 -19.18 21.29 20.48
C GLU A 539 -19.61 21.57 21.92
N GLU A 540 -20.16 22.76 22.19
CA GLU A 540 -20.70 23.14 23.50
C GLU A 540 -21.88 22.25 23.92
N LYS A 541 -22.78 21.90 22.99
CA LYS A 541 -23.86 20.94 23.24
C LYS A 541 -23.35 19.52 23.48
N ALA A 542 -22.29 19.10 22.79
CA ALA A 542 -21.68 17.80 23.01
C ALA A 542 -20.98 17.74 24.38
N ALA A 543 -20.25 18.80 24.76
CA ALA A 543 -19.61 18.93 26.06
C ALA A 543 -20.64 18.96 27.20
N ALA A 544 -21.70 19.77 27.09
CA ALA A 544 -22.76 19.82 28.09
C ALA A 544 -23.51 18.49 28.23
N LYS A 545 -23.71 17.76 27.12
CA LYS A 545 -24.31 16.42 27.14
C LYS A 545 -23.38 15.42 27.84
N ALA A 546 -22.09 15.45 27.53
CA ALA A 546 -21.08 14.59 28.17
C ALA A 546 -20.98 14.88 29.68
N GLU A 547 -20.99 16.15 30.09
CA GLU A 547 -20.97 16.56 31.50
C GLU A 547 -22.24 16.10 32.24
N ALA A 548 -23.41 16.23 31.60
CA ALA A 548 -24.66 15.74 32.18
C ALA A 548 -24.71 14.20 32.30
N GLU A 549 -24.15 13.47 31.33
CA GLU A 549 -24.01 12.01 31.39
C GLU A 549 -23.00 11.59 32.47
N HIS A 550 -21.88 12.32 32.61
CA HIS A 550 -20.89 12.11 33.65
C HIS A 550 -21.48 12.35 35.05
N LYS A 551 -22.21 13.44 35.25
CA LYS A 551 -22.88 13.76 36.52
C LYS A 551 -23.91 12.70 36.92
N LYS A 552 -24.65 12.16 35.94
CA LYS A 552 -25.58 11.03 36.16
C LYS A 552 -24.83 9.73 36.53
N LYS A 553 -23.69 9.46 35.89
CA LYS A 553 -22.84 8.29 36.19
C LYS A 553 -22.27 8.39 37.61
N MET A 554 -21.75 9.56 38.02
CA MET A 554 -21.23 9.80 39.36
C MET A 554 -22.30 9.68 40.45
N ALA A 555 -23.49 10.29 40.25
CA ALA A 555 -24.60 10.14 41.18
C ALA A 555 -25.09 8.69 41.31
N TRP A 556 -25.04 7.92 40.21
CA TRP A 556 -25.36 6.50 40.23
C TRP A 556 -24.30 5.66 40.96
N TRP A 557 -23.02 6.02 40.85
CA TRP A 557 -21.94 5.38 41.62
C TRP A 557 -22.05 5.68 43.12
N GLU A 558 -22.35 6.92 43.50
CA GLU A 558 -22.59 7.32 44.90
C GLU A 558 -23.78 6.57 45.51
N ALA A 559 -24.88 6.44 44.77
CA ALA A 559 -26.08 5.72 45.21
C ALA A 559 -25.85 4.20 45.42
N ASN A 560 -24.80 3.64 44.81
CA ASN A 560 -24.42 2.23 44.95
C ASN A 560 -23.16 2.04 45.81
N HIS A 561 -22.70 3.08 46.51
CA HIS A 561 -21.50 3.07 47.35
C HIS A 561 -20.24 2.55 46.61
N TYR A 562 -20.09 2.91 45.33
CA TYR A 562 -18.97 2.49 44.49
C TYR A 562 -17.95 3.61 44.32
N THR A 563 -16.67 3.31 44.62
CA THR A 563 -15.53 4.17 44.30
C THR A 563 -14.70 3.51 43.19
N SER A 564 -14.44 4.25 42.11
CA SER A 564 -13.64 3.73 40.99
C SER A 564 -12.18 3.52 41.41
N THR A 565 -11.61 2.39 41.00
CA THR A 565 -10.18 2.07 41.17
C THR A 565 -9.40 2.24 39.85
N CYS A 566 -10.02 2.84 38.84
CA CYS A 566 -9.40 3.19 37.57
C CYS A 566 -8.42 4.36 37.76
N LEU A 567 -7.21 4.25 37.19
CA LEU A 567 -6.27 5.36 37.15
C LEU A 567 -6.84 6.52 36.30
N PRO A 568 -6.84 7.77 36.83
CA PRO A 568 -7.40 8.92 36.14
C PRO A 568 -6.68 9.15 34.81
N SER A 569 -7.45 9.61 33.82
CA SER A 569 -6.93 10.12 32.55
C SER A 569 -6.76 11.63 32.68
N GLU A 570 -5.67 12.07 33.30
CA GLU A 570 -5.27 13.47 33.28
C GLU A 570 -4.72 13.78 31.88
N GLU A 571 -5.59 14.17 30.96
CA GLU A 571 -5.22 14.51 29.56
C GLU A 571 -4.53 15.88 29.42
N SER A 572 -4.43 16.70 30.48
CA SER A 572 -3.74 18.01 30.43
C SER A 572 -2.30 17.98 30.95
N ASP A 573 -2.06 17.31 32.09
CA ASP A 573 -0.76 17.40 32.77
C ASP A 573 0.21 16.29 32.33
N SER A 574 -0.34 15.20 31.75
CA SER A 574 0.47 14.07 31.33
C SER A 574 1.23 14.32 30.03
N GLU A 575 0.71 15.12 29.10
CA GLU A 575 1.42 15.42 27.84
C GLU A 575 2.67 16.30 28.09
N GLU A 576 2.58 17.27 29.00
CA GLU A 576 3.72 18.13 29.38
C GLU A 576 4.84 17.35 30.10
N GLU A 577 4.51 16.46 31.07
CA GLU A 577 5.51 15.59 31.72
C GLU A 577 6.13 14.56 30.74
N PHE A 578 5.38 14.09 29.73
CA PHE A 578 5.90 13.19 28.69
C PHE A 578 6.82 13.90 27.69
N GLU A 579 6.60 15.20 27.41
CA GLU A 579 7.43 16.02 26.54
C GLU A 579 8.73 16.47 27.25
N GLU A 580 8.69 16.78 28.55
CA GLU A 580 9.89 17.09 29.34
C GLU A 580 10.84 15.88 29.47
N ASP A 581 10.32 14.67 29.74
CA ASP A 581 11.11 13.43 29.78
C ASP A 581 11.69 13.07 28.38
N GLU A 582 11.00 13.40 27.27
CA GLU A 582 11.53 13.23 25.89
C GLU A 582 12.61 14.26 25.54
N ALA A 583 12.51 15.49 26.05
CA ALA A 583 13.53 16.52 25.87
C ALA A 583 14.81 16.24 26.69
N GLY A 584 14.67 15.71 27.91
CA GLY A 584 15.79 15.34 28.80
C GLY A 584 16.59 14.12 28.32
N LEU A 585 15.98 13.17 27.61
CA LEU A 585 16.67 12.00 27.05
C LEU A 585 17.62 12.32 25.87
N ASN A 586 17.58 13.55 25.33
CA ASN A 586 18.47 13.99 24.25
C ASN A 586 19.78 14.64 24.74
N MET A 587 19.96 14.85 26.06
CA MET A 587 21.20 15.33 26.66
C MET A 587 21.62 14.35 27.76
N ASP A 588 22.78 13.70 27.56
CA ASP A 588 23.45 12.74 28.46
C ASP A 588 23.07 11.26 28.32
N LEU A 589 23.49 10.65 27.19
CA LEU A 589 23.82 9.21 27.15
C LEU A 589 25.29 9.03 27.52
N ASP A 590 25.60 9.12 28.82
CA ASP A 590 26.87 8.63 29.35
C ASP A 590 26.73 7.16 29.80
N TYR A 591 27.78 6.38 29.52
CA TYR A 591 27.81 4.91 29.49
C TYR A 591 27.83 4.25 30.89
N LYS A 592 26.82 4.48 31.75
CA LYS A 592 26.77 3.88 33.10
C LYS A 592 25.37 3.46 33.56
N ASP A 593 24.75 2.51 32.87
CA ASP A 593 24.03 1.33 33.45
C ASP A 593 23.17 0.64 32.38
N ALA A 594 23.77 -0.31 31.65
CA ALA A 594 23.07 -1.08 30.60
C ALA A 594 22.03 -2.07 31.16
N ASP A 595 22.06 -2.35 32.47
CA ASP A 595 21.22 -3.36 33.11
C ASP A 595 19.84 -2.86 33.59
N LEU A 596 19.60 -1.54 33.59
CA LEU A 596 18.33 -0.92 34.00
C LEU A 596 17.39 -0.63 32.82
N ASN A 597 17.94 -0.41 31.62
CA ASN A 597 17.15 -0.08 30.41
C ASN A 597 16.72 -1.30 29.59
N CYS A 598 16.96 -2.52 30.09
CA CYS A 598 16.65 -3.77 29.40
C CYS A 598 15.49 -4.53 30.05
N ILE A 599 14.65 -5.15 29.22
CA ILE A 599 13.60 -6.07 29.68
C ILE A 599 14.26 -7.37 30.14
N LYS A 600 14.03 -7.77 31.40
CA LYS A 600 14.61 -8.99 31.98
C LYS A 600 13.64 -10.17 31.85
N TYR A 601 14.05 -11.22 31.15
CA TYR A 601 13.23 -12.43 31.00
C TYR A 601 13.51 -13.43 32.12
N VAL A 602 12.49 -13.78 32.91
CA VAL A 602 12.63 -14.62 34.09
C VAL A 602 11.76 -15.87 34.01
N MET A 603 12.32 -16.98 34.48
CA MET A 603 11.59 -18.24 34.67
C MET A 603 10.87 -18.25 36.01
N GLY A 604 9.56 -18.50 36.00
CA GLY A 604 8.79 -18.66 37.23
C GLY A 604 7.33 -18.22 37.11
N ASP A 605 6.66 -18.17 38.25
CA ASP A 605 5.28 -17.73 38.38
C ASP A 605 5.23 -16.21 38.62
N VAL A 606 4.56 -15.47 37.71
CA VAL A 606 4.41 -14.01 37.81
C VAL A 606 3.57 -13.59 39.02
N THR A 607 2.79 -14.51 39.61
CA THR A 607 2.05 -14.25 40.83
C THR A 607 2.93 -14.17 42.06
N HIS A 608 4.24 -14.40 41.99
CA HIS A 608 5.17 -14.19 43.09
C HIS A 608 6.37 -13.40 42.55
N PRO A 609 6.27 -12.06 42.43
CA PRO A 609 7.29 -11.25 41.78
C PRO A 609 8.62 -11.31 42.55
N LYS A 610 9.73 -11.48 41.82
CA LYS A 610 11.09 -11.40 42.39
C LYS A 610 11.48 -9.93 42.62
N ALA A 611 10.85 -9.30 43.60
CA ALA A 611 11.24 -7.99 44.11
C ALA A 611 11.53 -8.18 45.62
N GLU A 612 12.76 -7.95 46.06
CA GLU A 612 13.15 -8.22 47.44
C GLU A 612 12.75 -7.09 48.40
N GLU A 613 12.98 -5.82 48.03
CA GLU A 613 12.71 -4.65 48.90
C GLU A 613 11.74 -3.60 48.31
N GLU A 614 11.45 -3.66 47.01
CA GLU A 614 10.61 -2.67 46.29
C GLU A 614 9.17 -3.14 46.06
N ASP A 615 8.27 -2.17 45.83
CA ASP A 615 6.89 -2.42 45.42
C ASP A 615 6.87 -3.09 44.04
N ALA A 616 5.93 -4.02 43.85
CA ALA A 616 5.83 -4.80 42.61
C ALA A 616 4.44 -4.64 42.00
N ILE A 617 4.38 -4.17 40.75
CA ILE A 617 3.15 -4.05 39.97
C ILE A 617 3.05 -5.22 39.01
N ILE A 618 2.10 -6.12 39.27
CA ILE A 618 1.76 -7.25 38.39
C ILE A 618 0.76 -6.76 37.34
N VAL A 619 1.09 -6.88 36.06
CA VAL A 619 0.22 -6.38 34.97
C VAL A 619 -0.47 -7.54 34.27
N HIS A 620 -1.79 -7.45 34.13
CA HIS A 620 -2.59 -8.40 33.36
C HIS A 620 -3.59 -7.70 32.43
N CYS A 621 -3.83 -8.29 31.25
CA CYS A 621 -4.77 -7.78 30.26
C CYS A 621 -6.10 -8.51 30.35
N LEU A 622 -7.20 -7.76 30.44
CA LEU A 622 -8.57 -8.24 30.58
C LEU A 622 -9.49 -7.74 29.47
N ASP A 623 -10.69 -8.30 29.42
CA ASP A 623 -11.82 -7.83 28.64
C ASP A 623 -12.70 -6.84 29.41
N ASP A 624 -13.70 -6.27 28.75
CA ASP A 624 -14.66 -5.32 29.30
C ASP A 624 -15.96 -5.97 29.81
N SER A 625 -16.00 -7.30 29.89
CA SER A 625 -17.24 -8.04 30.20
C SER A 625 -17.60 -8.08 31.68
N GLY A 626 -16.64 -7.83 32.58
CA GLY A 626 -16.84 -7.96 34.03
C GLY A 626 -17.00 -9.39 34.52
N ARG A 627 -16.65 -10.41 33.72
CA ARG A 627 -16.69 -11.83 34.11
C ARG A 627 -15.27 -12.34 34.37
N TRP A 628 -15.00 -12.78 35.60
CA TRP A 628 -13.69 -13.36 35.94
C TRP A 628 -13.44 -14.68 35.19
N GLY A 629 -12.24 -14.84 34.62
CA GLY A 629 -11.85 -16.02 33.84
C GLY A 629 -11.65 -17.28 34.70
N ARG A 630 -11.67 -18.47 34.06
CA ARG A 630 -11.36 -19.75 34.71
C ARG A 630 -10.06 -20.33 34.14
N GLY A 631 -9.10 -20.67 35.01
CA GLY A 631 -7.83 -21.31 34.66
C GLY A 631 -6.65 -20.33 34.48
N GLY A 632 -5.43 -20.88 34.52
CA GLY A 632 -4.19 -20.12 34.35
C GLY A 632 -3.98 -19.05 35.43
N LEU A 633 -3.60 -17.84 35.01
CA LEU A 633 -3.27 -16.73 35.91
C LEU A 633 -4.48 -16.29 36.76
N PHE A 634 -5.71 -16.42 36.26
CA PHE A 634 -6.93 -16.08 37.00
C PHE A 634 -7.13 -16.95 38.24
N THR A 635 -6.87 -18.25 38.12
CA THR A 635 -6.96 -19.20 39.24
C THR A 635 -5.80 -19.03 40.21
N ALA A 636 -4.60 -18.69 39.71
CA ALA A 636 -3.45 -18.41 40.55
C ALA A 636 -3.62 -17.13 41.39
N LEU A 637 -4.22 -16.07 40.81
CA LEU A 637 -4.55 -14.83 41.53
C LEU A 637 -5.69 -15.02 42.53
N GLU A 638 -6.71 -15.81 42.20
CA GLU A 638 -7.82 -16.15 43.11
C GLU A 638 -7.34 -16.98 44.32
N ALA A 639 -6.34 -17.84 44.14
CA ALA A 639 -5.71 -18.57 45.25
C ALA A 639 -4.95 -17.65 46.23
N ARG A 640 -4.48 -16.47 45.77
CA ARG A 640 -3.81 -15.46 46.61
C ARG A 640 -4.82 -14.57 47.34
N SER A 641 -5.82 -14.05 46.64
CA SER A 641 -6.83 -13.16 47.21
C SER A 641 -8.14 -13.16 46.40
N ASP A 642 -9.28 -13.06 47.08
CA ASP A 642 -10.60 -12.95 46.44
C ASP A 642 -10.94 -11.51 46.01
N GLN A 643 -10.13 -10.52 46.41
CA GLN A 643 -10.37 -9.10 46.14
C GLN A 643 -10.32 -8.74 44.64
N PRO A 644 -9.33 -9.19 43.83
CA PRO A 644 -9.27 -8.88 42.39
C PRO A 644 -10.55 -9.23 41.63
N ARG A 645 -11.13 -10.39 41.96
CA ARG A 645 -12.37 -10.87 41.36
C ARG A 645 -13.55 -9.98 41.73
N LYS A 646 -13.70 -9.64 43.01
CA LYS A 646 -14.80 -8.77 43.49
C LYS A 646 -14.71 -7.37 42.86
N ILE A 647 -13.52 -6.78 42.80
CA ILE A 647 -13.30 -5.44 42.23
C ILE A 647 -13.65 -5.43 40.73
N TYR A 648 -13.18 -6.42 39.97
CA TYR A 648 -13.45 -6.51 38.54
C TYR A 648 -14.92 -6.78 38.21
N GLU A 649 -15.59 -7.69 38.95
CA GLU A 649 -17.02 -7.96 38.77
C GLU A 649 -17.88 -6.75 39.15
N MET A 650 -17.51 -5.99 40.19
CA MET A 650 -18.19 -4.75 40.55
C MET A 650 -17.97 -3.65 39.50
N ALA A 651 -16.75 -3.47 39.00
CA ALA A 651 -16.45 -2.52 37.92
C ALA A 651 -17.26 -2.81 36.65
N GLY A 652 -17.46 -4.09 36.33
CA GLY A 652 -18.33 -4.52 35.23
C GLY A 652 -19.81 -4.18 35.46
N LYS A 653 -20.34 -4.43 36.66
CA LYS A 653 -21.72 -4.05 37.04
C LYS A 653 -21.93 -2.54 36.98
N MET A 654 -20.90 -1.77 37.35
CA MET A 654 -20.91 -0.31 37.41
C MET A 654 -20.49 0.37 36.10
N LYS A 655 -20.37 -0.40 34.99
CA LYS A 655 -19.96 0.09 33.65
C LYS A 655 -18.72 1.00 33.70
N ASP A 656 -17.74 0.59 34.51
CA ASP A 656 -16.47 1.28 34.74
C ASP A 656 -15.30 0.64 33.95
N LEU A 657 -15.62 -0.36 33.11
CA LEU A 657 -14.65 -1.06 32.25
C LEU A 657 -14.71 -0.48 30.83
N GLU A 658 -13.83 0.49 30.55
CA GLU A 658 -13.67 1.09 29.22
C GLU A 658 -12.36 0.64 28.57
N LEU A 659 -12.32 0.55 27.24
CA LEU A 659 -11.12 0.12 26.52
C LEU A 659 -9.95 1.08 26.74
N GLY A 660 -8.85 0.57 27.29
CA GLY A 660 -7.68 1.35 27.70
C GLY A 660 -7.74 1.87 29.13
N GLY A 661 -8.79 1.54 29.89
CA GLY A 661 -8.84 1.72 31.34
C GLY A 661 -7.87 0.78 32.05
N THR A 662 -7.26 1.27 33.13
CA THR A 662 -6.34 0.50 33.98
C THR A 662 -6.81 0.58 35.43
N LEU A 663 -7.22 -0.55 35.99
CA LEU A 663 -7.54 -0.68 37.41
C LEU A 663 -6.25 -0.97 38.17
N LEU A 664 -5.98 -0.25 39.26
CA LEU A 664 -4.80 -0.49 40.11
C LEU A 664 -5.25 -0.61 41.57
N PHE A 665 -4.94 -1.74 42.20
CA PHE A 665 -5.26 -1.96 43.61
C PHE A 665 -4.25 -2.90 44.27
N PRO A 666 -4.05 -2.79 45.60
CA PRO A 666 -3.16 -3.69 46.34
C PRO A 666 -3.74 -5.09 46.43
N ILE A 667 -2.88 -6.11 46.37
CA ILE A 667 -3.25 -7.49 46.66
C ILE A 667 -3.10 -7.71 48.17
N ASP A 668 -4.21 -7.88 48.87
CA ASP A 668 -4.19 -8.26 50.28
C ASP A 668 -4.02 -9.79 50.39
N ASP A 669 -2.78 -10.20 50.69
CA ASP A 669 -2.30 -11.58 50.64
C ASP A 669 -2.58 -12.36 51.93
N LYS A 670 -2.76 -13.69 51.82
CA LYS A 670 -2.65 -14.61 52.98
C LYS A 670 -1.20 -14.89 53.40
N LYS A 671 -0.19 -14.45 52.61
CA LYS A 671 1.25 -14.58 52.85
C LYS A 671 1.99 -13.31 52.39
N SER A 672 1.96 -12.26 53.18
CA SER A 672 2.62 -10.98 52.85
C SER A 672 4.16 -11.11 52.80
N ARG A 673 4.80 -10.34 51.91
CA ARG A 673 6.27 -10.15 51.89
C ARG A 673 6.73 -9.41 53.17
N LYS A 674 8.00 -9.60 53.56
CA LYS A 674 8.59 -8.94 54.75
C LYS A 674 8.83 -7.43 54.55
N LYS A 675 9.03 -6.97 53.31
CA LYS A 675 9.13 -5.56 52.88
C LYS A 675 8.55 -5.41 51.46
N GLY A 676 7.87 -4.30 51.17
CA GLY A 676 7.24 -3.99 49.88
C GLY A 676 5.80 -4.52 49.70
N GLN A 677 4.99 -3.82 48.89
CA GLN A 677 3.60 -4.16 48.59
C GLN A 677 3.42 -4.69 47.15
N ASP A 678 2.59 -5.73 46.99
CA ASP A 678 2.19 -6.24 45.68
C ASP A 678 0.92 -5.51 45.20
N LEU A 679 0.99 -4.91 44.02
CA LEU A 679 -0.10 -4.21 43.36
C LEU A 679 -0.51 -4.98 42.10
N LEU A 680 -1.81 -5.11 41.86
CA LEU A 680 -2.34 -5.68 40.62
C LEU A 680 -2.85 -4.56 39.71
N ALA A 681 -2.30 -4.49 38.50
CA ALA A 681 -2.74 -3.61 37.44
C ALA A 681 -3.48 -4.41 36.37
N LEU A 682 -4.78 -4.14 36.20
CA LEU A 682 -5.63 -4.79 35.19
C LEU A 682 -5.92 -3.81 34.06
N ILE A 683 -5.40 -4.09 32.86
CA ILE A 683 -5.63 -3.28 31.66
C ILE A 683 -6.75 -3.87 30.83
N VAL A 684 -7.79 -3.08 30.56
CA VAL A 684 -8.90 -3.50 29.67
C VAL A 684 -8.46 -3.32 28.21
N ALA A 685 -7.94 -4.39 27.60
CA ALA A 685 -7.37 -4.37 26.25
C ALA A 685 -8.15 -5.21 25.22
N GLN A 686 -9.17 -5.95 25.66
CA GLN A 686 -10.03 -6.77 24.83
C GLN A 686 -11.49 -6.34 24.96
N HIS A 687 -12.25 -6.50 23.88
CA HIS A 687 -13.69 -6.27 23.87
C HIS A 687 -14.42 -7.60 23.73
N ARG A 688 -15.46 -7.81 24.53
CA ARG A 688 -16.33 -8.98 24.39
C ARG A 688 -17.66 -8.58 23.79
N ASP A 689 -17.95 -9.12 22.61
CA ASP A 689 -19.21 -8.86 21.93
C ASP A 689 -20.39 -9.55 22.66
N ARG A 690 -21.63 -9.12 22.37
CA ARG A 690 -22.88 -9.67 22.93
C ARG A 690 -23.03 -11.17 22.72
N SER A 691 -22.36 -11.71 21.70
CA SER A 691 -22.28 -13.15 21.41
C SER A 691 -21.21 -13.89 22.24
N ASN A 692 -20.67 -13.26 23.28
CA ASN A 692 -19.65 -13.79 24.21
C ASN A 692 -18.27 -14.07 23.57
N ASN A 693 -18.04 -13.55 22.37
CA ASN A 693 -16.79 -13.70 21.61
C ASN A 693 -15.76 -12.62 22.02
N LEU A 694 -14.55 -13.06 22.38
CA LEU A 694 -13.44 -12.18 22.75
C LEU A 694 -12.72 -11.65 21.50
N SER A 695 -12.52 -10.33 21.44
CA SER A 695 -11.67 -9.71 20.42
C SER A 695 -10.20 -10.04 20.65
N GLY A 696 -9.38 -9.90 19.60
CA GLY A 696 -7.92 -9.80 19.78
C GLY A 696 -7.56 -8.63 20.71
N ILE A 697 -6.38 -8.72 21.34
CA ILE A 697 -5.84 -7.65 22.18
C ILE A 697 -5.56 -6.42 21.31
N LYS A 698 -6.23 -5.30 21.60
CA LYS A 698 -6.08 -4.05 20.86
C LYS A 698 -4.82 -3.31 21.34
N LEU A 699 -3.85 -3.12 20.44
CA LEU A 699 -2.58 -2.46 20.77
C LEU A 699 -2.74 -0.99 21.19
N SER A 700 -3.72 -0.26 20.63
CA SER A 700 -4.00 1.13 21.03
C SER A 700 -4.56 1.26 22.45
N ALA A 701 -5.34 0.27 22.91
CA ALA A 701 -5.83 0.22 24.29
C ALA A 701 -4.69 -0.17 25.26
N LEU A 702 -3.85 -1.12 24.85
CA LEU A 702 -2.66 -1.52 25.61
C LEU A 702 -1.67 -0.36 25.78
N GLU A 703 -1.46 0.44 24.74
CA GLU A 703 -0.62 1.64 24.77
C GLU A 703 -1.12 2.66 25.81
N LYS A 704 -2.42 2.98 25.80
CA LYS A 704 -3.03 3.87 26.81
C LYS A 704 -2.86 3.32 28.24
N GLY A 705 -3.06 2.01 28.41
CA GLY A 705 -2.89 1.35 29.71
C GLY A 705 -1.46 1.39 30.23
N LEU A 706 -0.46 1.14 29.36
CA LEU A 706 0.96 1.18 29.72
C LEU A 706 1.44 2.59 30.10
N LYS A 707 0.95 3.65 29.44
CA LYS A 707 1.22 5.04 29.84
C LYS A 707 0.74 5.34 31.27
N LYS A 708 -0.46 4.87 31.63
CA LYS A 708 -1.00 5.02 32.99
C LYS A 708 -0.18 4.24 34.03
N ILE A 709 0.27 3.03 33.68
CA ILE A 709 1.12 2.22 34.56
C ILE A 709 2.49 2.86 34.78
N TYR A 710 3.08 3.46 33.74
CA TYR A 710 4.35 4.19 33.86
C TYR A 710 4.26 5.29 34.92
N LEU A 711 3.24 6.15 34.87
CA LEU A 711 3.05 7.23 35.85
C LEU A 711 2.85 6.69 37.26
N ALA A 712 2.08 5.61 37.41
CA ALA A 712 1.86 4.96 38.71
C ALA A 712 3.14 4.30 39.27
N ALA A 713 3.95 3.70 38.40
CA ALA A 713 5.21 3.05 38.76
C ALA A 713 6.30 4.07 39.12
N LYS A 714 6.41 5.19 38.37
CA LYS A 714 7.33 6.30 38.68
C LYS A 714 7.01 6.93 40.04
N LYS A 715 5.73 7.20 40.32
CA LYS A 715 5.28 7.79 41.61
C LYS A 715 5.55 6.89 42.83
N ARG A 716 5.63 5.58 42.66
CA ARG A 716 5.78 4.59 43.75
C ARG A 716 7.15 3.92 43.79
N ASN A 717 8.05 4.26 42.87
CA ASN A 717 9.33 3.58 42.65
C ASN A 717 9.18 2.04 42.60
N ALA A 718 8.24 1.57 41.78
CA ALA A 718 7.83 0.17 41.73
C ALA A 718 8.35 -0.55 40.49
N THR A 719 8.64 -1.85 40.65
CA THR A 719 9.04 -2.74 39.54
C THR A 719 7.82 -3.31 38.82
N VAL A 720 7.90 -3.48 37.50
CA VAL A 720 6.76 -3.96 36.69
C VAL A 720 6.99 -5.40 36.24
N HIS A 721 6.04 -6.28 36.56
CA HIS A 721 6.10 -7.71 36.29
C HIS A 721 4.96 -8.11 35.35
N LEU A 722 5.28 -8.67 34.18
CA LEU A 722 4.31 -9.08 33.17
C LEU A 722 4.43 -10.57 32.83
N PRO A 723 3.31 -11.31 32.68
CA PRO A 723 3.33 -12.58 31.96
C PRO A 723 3.55 -12.33 30.46
N ARG A 724 3.95 -13.35 29.72
CA ARG A 724 3.94 -13.29 28.25
C ARG A 724 2.50 -13.16 27.72
N ILE A 725 2.08 -11.92 27.47
CA ILE A 725 0.76 -11.56 26.95
C ILE A 725 0.51 -12.23 25.59
N GLY A 726 -0.69 -12.78 25.40
CA GLY A 726 -1.17 -13.26 24.11
C GLY A 726 -0.51 -14.55 23.58
N TYR A 727 0.24 -15.28 24.40
CA TYR A 727 0.88 -16.55 24.01
C TYR A 727 -0.12 -17.63 23.52
N ALA A 728 -1.36 -17.62 24.01
CA ALA A 728 -2.42 -18.55 23.59
C ALA A 728 -3.32 -17.99 22.47
N THR A 729 -3.10 -16.76 22.03
CA THR A 729 -3.96 -16.06 21.07
C THR A 729 -3.39 -16.19 19.66
N LYS A 730 -3.99 -17.06 18.82
CA LYS A 730 -3.57 -17.25 17.42
C LYS A 730 -3.54 -15.91 16.67
N GLY A 731 -2.39 -15.58 16.06
CA GLY A 731 -2.19 -14.33 15.30
C GLY A 731 -1.82 -13.10 16.14
N PHE A 732 -1.48 -13.27 17.42
CA PHE A 732 -1.06 -12.16 18.28
C PHE A 732 0.39 -11.73 18.00
N ASN A 733 0.58 -10.44 17.73
CA ASN A 733 1.88 -9.85 17.44
C ASN A 733 2.65 -9.52 18.74
N TRP A 734 3.33 -10.52 19.31
CA TRP A 734 4.19 -10.33 20.50
C TRP A 734 5.25 -9.25 20.27
N TYR A 735 5.86 -9.20 19.08
CA TYR A 735 6.92 -8.22 18.76
C TYR A 735 6.42 -6.77 18.83
N GLY A 736 5.17 -6.51 18.40
CA GLY A 736 4.52 -5.22 18.54
C GLY A 736 4.27 -4.84 20.00
N THR A 737 3.84 -5.79 20.83
CA THR A 737 3.62 -5.59 22.27
C THR A 737 4.93 -5.38 23.03
N GLU A 738 5.97 -6.15 22.73
CA GLU A 738 7.29 -6.00 23.33
C GLU A 738 7.89 -4.62 23.04
N ARG A 739 7.72 -4.10 21.81
CA ARG A 739 8.13 -2.73 21.46
C ARG A 739 7.40 -1.67 22.26
N LEU A 740 6.09 -1.83 22.50
CA LEU A 740 5.32 -0.89 23.32
C LEU A 740 5.77 -0.92 24.79
N ILE A 741 5.98 -2.12 25.35
CA ILE A 741 6.52 -2.29 26.71
C ILE A 741 7.91 -1.64 26.82
N ARG A 742 8.78 -1.86 25.83
CA ARG A 742 10.11 -1.25 25.80
C ARG A 742 10.03 0.27 25.74
N LYS A 743 9.21 0.80 24.82
CA LYS A 743 9.05 2.25 24.61
C LYS A 743 8.52 2.98 25.84
N TYR A 744 7.52 2.42 26.52
CA TYR A 744 6.81 3.13 27.60
C TYR A 744 7.29 2.79 29.01
N LEU A 745 8.02 1.68 29.22
CA LEU A 745 8.51 1.28 30.54
C LEU A 745 10.04 1.15 30.57
N ALA A 746 10.61 0.20 29.83
CA ALA A 746 12.03 -0.16 29.99
C ALA A 746 13.01 0.94 29.54
N THR A 747 12.75 1.63 28.43
CA THR A 747 13.60 2.75 27.96
C THR A 747 13.51 3.98 28.85
N ARG A 748 12.51 4.04 29.75
CA ARG A 748 12.30 5.14 30.69
C ARG A 748 12.75 4.78 32.11
N GLY A 749 13.64 3.80 32.25
CA GLY A 749 14.28 3.44 33.52
C GLY A 749 13.45 2.62 34.50
N ILE A 750 12.28 2.11 34.12
CA ILE A 750 11.47 1.25 35.01
C ILE A 750 11.90 -0.22 34.86
N PRO A 751 12.37 -0.88 35.95
CA PRO A 751 12.74 -2.29 35.91
C PRO A 751 11.55 -3.15 35.51
N THR A 752 11.63 -3.77 34.32
CA THR A 752 10.54 -4.52 33.72
C THR A 752 10.93 -5.99 33.54
N LEU A 753 10.19 -6.90 34.18
CA LEU A 753 10.43 -8.34 34.15
C LEU A 753 9.31 -9.08 33.41
N ILE A 754 9.68 -9.93 32.46
CA ILE A 754 8.73 -10.77 31.70
C ILE A 754 8.90 -12.24 32.09
N TYR A 755 7.81 -12.84 32.59
CA TYR A 755 7.80 -14.22 33.06
C TYR A 755 7.35 -15.18 31.95
N TYR A 756 8.08 -16.28 31.80
CA TYR A 756 7.72 -17.38 30.90
C TYR A 756 7.73 -18.72 31.65
N PHE A 757 6.79 -19.60 31.29
CA PHE A 757 6.59 -20.91 31.91
C PHE A 757 6.92 -22.02 30.90
N PRO A 758 7.89 -22.92 31.15
CA PRO A 758 8.18 -24.02 30.25
C PRO A 758 7.10 -25.11 30.38
N ARG A 759 6.55 -25.58 29.26
CA ARG A 759 5.84 -26.87 29.24
C ARG A 759 6.88 -27.98 29.40
N ASN A 760 6.84 -28.72 30.50
CA ASN A 760 7.61 -29.96 30.61
C ASN A 760 7.17 -30.92 29.50
N LYS A 761 8.13 -31.43 28.72
CA LYS A 761 7.98 -32.68 27.95
C LYS A 761 7.80 -33.82 28.96
N GLY A 762 6.73 -34.60 28.83
CA GLY A 762 6.58 -35.89 29.50
C GLY A 762 5.51 -35.94 30.60
N PHE A 763 4.27 -36.23 30.20
CA PHE A 763 3.51 -37.31 30.82
C PHE A 763 2.90 -38.10 29.66
N SER A 764 3.60 -39.19 29.33
CA SER A 764 3.10 -40.28 28.53
C SER A 764 1.78 -40.78 29.11
N SER A 765 0.91 -41.23 28.21
CA SER A 765 -0.18 -42.15 28.47
C SER A 765 0.23 -43.23 29.48
N ALA A 766 -0.13 -43.03 30.75
CA ALA A 766 -0.21 -44.11 31.70
C ALA A 766 -1.54 -44.82 31.45
N SER A 767 -1.43 -46.01 30.88
CA SER A 767 -2.45 -47.06 30.84
C SER A 767 -3.30 -47.07 32.10
N GLN A 768 -4.60 -46.79 31.96
CA GLN A 768 -5.57 -47.20 32.98
C GLN A 768 -5.76 -48.71 32.89
N PRO A 769 -5.58 -49.47 33.99
CA PRO A 769 -5.96 -50.86 34.03
C PRO A 769 -7.49 -50.96 34.04
N TYR A 770 -7.99 -51.91 33.25
CA TYR A 770 -9.38 -52.39 33.29
C TYR A 770 -9.79 -52.65 34.74
N SER A 771 -10.82 -51.95 35.22
CA SER A 771 -11.59 -52.38 36.39
C SER A 771 -12.87 -53.03 35.89
N SER A 772 -12.91 -54.34 36.08
CA SER A 772 -14.04 -55.23 35.86
C SER A 772 -15.22 -54.84 36.74
N SER A 773 -16.39 -54.65 36.11
CA SER A 773 -17.68 -54.59 36.78
C SER A 773 -18.01 -55.94 37.42
N MET A 774 -17.95 -56.01 38.75
CA MET A 774 -18.58 -57.09 39.51
C MET A 774 -20.10 -56.88 39.53
N THR A 775 -20.82 -57.76 38.85
CA THR A 775 -22.26 -57.98 39.06
C THR A 775 -22.47 -58.67 40.40
N ALA A 776 -23.14 -57.98 41.32
CA ALA A 776 -23.64 -58.56 42.55
C ALA A 776 -24.91 -59.39 42.26
N SER A 777 -24.79 -60.71 42.43
CA SER A 777 -25.93 -61.61 42.63
C SER A 777 -26.55 -61.38 44.00
N LYS A 778 -27.88 -61.25 44.05
CA LYS A 778 -28.69 -61.44 45.26
C LYS A 778 -29.42 -62.78 45.15
N PRO A 779 -29.79 -63.38 46.30
CA PRO A 779 -29.79 -64.83 46.54
C PRO A 779 -30.80 -65.63 45.74
#